data_AF-A0A542AQ31-F1
#
_entry.id   AF-A0A542AQ31-F1
#
_cell.length_a   1.000
_cell.length_b   1.000
_cell.length_c   1.000
_cell.angle_alpha   90.00
_cell.angle_beta   90.00
_cell.angle_gamma   90.00
#
_symmetry.space_group_name_H-M   'P 1'
#
loop_
_entity.id
_entity.type
_entity.pdbx_description
1 polymer ?
#
loop_
_entity_poly.entity_id
_entity_poly.type
_entity_poly.pdbx_seq_one_letter_code
_entity_poly.pdbx_strand_id
1 'polypeptide(L)'
;MKPKKSLLSKMFLFVGLPAAVVFCVTAAIVLSSVKQTVTRLTNSQLTAESQAASYQIAAYFSKYTEVATQMSANSQFEDLFLKAAPGTKITSAEGFAAVKQSLVNVKQSDPDNIVVAWIADIDSSQLTQSDGYLSGADWNVLERPWYKELVKKQTVILTEPYQDTQTKEWIVSVVAPVYQQGTKTLLGVTGIDFSIGTLQTMVSGYKLGNTGFYMLATEAGKLIYHPDQDMNDKNISETGMSQNVIAAIQNKTAGSITYTARNQTNYGYVAPVGATGWTVTTGLPQKEFNAEFSAVQTSVFTVFILALLLLLALIVFMSRGIIHPLKNLTAAAGKIADGDLDVELNITSKDETGQVAQAFSRTVDRLRQYVHYIEEISSVLDQIAVGNLSFELQYDYVGEFSKIKNSLENIKTTLTKLFMGIYESAEQVASGSHQVAGASQALAQGAAEQASSIEELSASIMEISGQVNLTAANSATASQLAGRASTEIQHGNESMQQLIAAMDEMSRSSDEIGKIIKTIQDIAFQTNILALNAAVEAARAGSAGKGFAVVADEVRNLASKSAEAAANTTTLIENSISSVANGTKIVQETAQSLNLVMESAQKTTNLVDEISKASREQALSIEQVTTGVDQISAVVQTNSATSEESAASSEELNSQAQTLKTLVERFNTAASANGTE
;
A
#
# COMPACT_ATOMS: atom_id res chain seq x y z
N MET A 1 -4.30 29.09 -8.31
CA MET A 1 -5.27 28.47 -7.37
C MET A 1 -6.67 28.95 -7.70
N LYS A 2 -7.63 28.05 -8.01
CA LYS A 2 -9.04 28.45 -8.17
C LYS A 2 -9.55 29.00 -6.82
N PRO A 3 -10.32 30.11 -6.78
CA PRO A 3 -10.82 30.65 -5.53
C PRO A 3 -11.67 29.58 -4.81
N LYS A 4 -11.32 29.26 -3.56
CA LYS A 4 -12.10 28.37 -2.70
C LYS A 4 -13.48 29.03 -2.48
N LYS A 5 -14.44 28.65 -3.31
CA LYS A 5 -15.85 29.01 -3.21
C LYS A 5 -16.36 28.64 -1.82
N SER A 6 -16.82 29.62 -1.03
CA SER A 6 -17.35 29.41 0.33
C SER A 6 -18.47 28.37 0.31
N LEU A 7 -18.67 27.64 1.41
CA LEU A 7 -19.76 26.67 1.57
C LEU A 7 -21.12 27.27 1.20
N LEU A 8 -21.34 28.55 1.52
CA LEU A 8 -22.51 29.32 1.12
C LEU A 8 -22.65 29.45 -0.40
N SER A 9 -21.55 29.77 -1.11
CA SER A 9 -21.57 29.84 -2.58
C SER A 9 -21.75 28.47 -3.25
N LYS A 10 -21.30 27.38 -2.62
CA LYS A 10 -21.56 26.02 -3.09
C LYS A 10 -23.01 25.60 -2.84
N MET A 11 -23.59 25.90 -1.68
CA MET A 11 -25.03 25.67 -1.43
C MET A 11 -25.90 26.44 -2.40
N PHE A 12 -25.54 27.69 -2.72
CA PHE A 12 -26.24 28.47 -3.73
C PHE A 12 -26.13 27.84 -5.14
N LEU A 13 -24.96 27.32 -5.52
CA LEU A 13 -24.73 26.73 -6.84
C LEU A 13 -25.31 25.30 -7.00
N PHE A 14 -25.27 24.47 -5.96
CA PHE A 14 -25.66 23.06 -6.03
C PHE A 14 -27.08 22.78 -5.52
N VAL A 15 -27.65 23.65 -4.67
CA VAL A 15 -29.02 23.49 -4.17
C VAL A 15 -29.91 24.61 -4.71
N GLY A 16 -29.46 25.87 -4.63
CA GLY A 16 -30.24 27.02 -5.08
C GLY A 16 -30.48 27.05 -6.59
N LEU A 17 -29.41 26.89 -7.39
CA LEU A 17 -29.50 26.96 -8.85
C LEU A 17 -30.35 25.82 -9.45
N PRO A 18 -30.17 24.54 -9.09
CA PRO A 18 -31.00 23.46 -9.64
C PRO A 18 -32.46 23.57 -9.18
N ALA A 19 -32.72 23.97 -7.92
CA ALA A 19 -34.08 24.18 -7.44
C ALA A 19 -34.78 25.31 -8.21
N ALA A 20 -34.10 26.44 -8.44
CA ALA A 20 -34.65 27.55 -9.22
C ALA A 20 -34.96 27.13 -10.67
N VAL A 21 -34.07 26.34 -11.30
CA VAL A 21 -34.30 25.80 -12.65
C VAL A 21 -35.54 24.88 -12.67
N VAL A 22 -35.69 23.98 -11.70
CA VAL A 22 -36.87 23.11 -11.57
C VAL A 22 -38.15 23.92 -11.38
N PHE A 23 -38.13 24.96 -10.55
CA PHE A 23 -39.29 25.84 -10.36
C PHE A 23 -39.66 26.63 -11.63
N CYS A 24 -38.67 27.10 -12.40
CA CYS A 24 -38.93 27.78 -13.67
C CYS A 24 -39.55 26.84 -14.71
N VAL A 25 -39.03 25.62 -14.82
CA VAL A 25 -39.54 24.62 -15.77
C VAL A 25 -40.96 24.19 -15.40
N THR A 26 -41.24 23.94 -14.11
CA THR A 26 -42.58 23.57 -13.66
C THR A 26 -43.59 24.70 -13.86
N ALA A 27 -43.23 25.94 -13.53
CA ALA A 27 -44.10 27.11 -13.77
C ALA A 27 -44.44 27.28 -15.27
N ALA A 28 -43.46 27.10 -16.16
CA ALA A 28 -43.68 27.18 -17.60
C ALA A 28 -44.63 26.10 -18.13
N ILE A 29 -44.47 24.85 -17.66
CA ILE A 29 -45.35 23.72 -18.04
C ILE A 29 -46.78 23.97 -17.55
N VAL A 30 -46.95 24.37 -16.28
CA VAL A 30 -48.27 24.63 -15.68
C VAL A 30 -48.98 25.78 -16.41
N LEU A 31 -48.32 26.91 -16.62
CA LEU A 31 -48.93 28.06 -17.31
C LEU A 31 -49.33 27.71 -18.75
N SER A 32 -48.51 26.93 -19.47
CA SER A 32 -48.85 26.47 -20.82
C SER A 32 -50.10 25.57 -20.83
N SER A 33 -50.15 24.59 -19.92
CA SER A 33 -51.28 23.65 -19.80
C SER A 33 -52.57 24.37 -19.39
N VAL A 34 -52.49 25.31 -18.45
CA VAL A 34 -53.64 26.12 -18.01
C VAL A 34 -54.15 27.00 -19.13
N LYS A 35 -53.27 27.66 -19.90
CA LYS A 35 -53.67 28.49 -21.06
C LYS A 35 -54.50 27.70 -22.06
N GLN A 36 -54.00 26.51 -22.45
CA GLN A 36 -54.71 25.64 -23.39
C GLN A 36 -56.07 25.19 -22.83
N THR A 37 -56.11 24.84 -21.54
CA THR A 37 -57.33 24.37 -20.88
C THR A 37 -58.39 25.45 -20.77
N VAL A 38 -58.02 26.65 -20.30
CA VAL A 38 -58.92 27.81 -20.19
C VAL A 38 -59.46 28.19 -21.57
N THR A 39 -58.58 28.33 -22.57
CA THR A 39 -58.99 28.66 -23.94
C THR A 39 -60.01 27.66 -24.50
N ARG A 40 -59.77 26.35 -24.28
CA ARG A 40 -60.67 25.28 -24.73
C ARG A 40 -62.02 25.32 -23.99
N LEU A 41 -62.01 25.49 -22.67
CA LEU A 41 -63.22 25.54 -21.85
C LEU A 41 -64.07 26.77 -22.17
N THR A 42 -63.47 27.95 -22.24
CA THR A 42 -64.19 29.20 -22.55
C THR A 42 -64.77 29.17 -23.96
N ASN A 43 -64.05 28.64 -24.96
CA ASN A 43 -64.61 28.45 -26.31
C ASN A 43 -65.75 27.43 -26.35
N SER A 44 -65.66 26.35 -25.56
CA SER A 44 -66.74 25.37 -25.45
C SER A 44 -67.99 25.97 -24.80
N GLN A 45 -67.81 26.79 -23.76
CA GLN A 45 -68.91 27.50 -23.11
C GLN A 45 -69.55 28.52 -24.07
N LEU A 46 -68.74 29.34 -24.75
CA LEU A 46 -69.21 30.28 -25.77
C LEU A 46 -70.05 29.58 -26.85
N THR A 47 -69.57 28.42 -27.32
CA THR A 47 -70.29 27.60 -28.30
C THR A 47 -71.65 27.12 -27.75
N ALA A 48 -71.65 26.55 -26.54
CA ALA A 48 -72.86 26.01 -25.91
C ALA A 48 -73.91 27.10 -25.65
N GLU A 49 -73.52 28.26 -25.13
CA GLU A 49 -74.42 29.37 -24.85
C GLU A 49 -74.99 30.00 -26.13
N SER A 50 -74.16 30.14 -27.17
CA SER A 50 -74.61 30.67 -28.48
C SER A 50 -75.58 29.73 -29.17
N GLN A 51 -75.31 28.42 -29.12
CA GLN A 51 -76.22 27.41 -29.66
C GLN A 51 -77.51 27.34 -28.86
N ALA A 52 -77.45 27.41 -27.53
CA ALA A 52 -78.63 27.44 -26.67
C ALA A 52 -79.53 28.66 -26.98
N ALA A 53 -78.95 29.85 -27.12
CA ALA A 53 -79.67 31.04 -27.55
C ALA A 53 -80.29 30.87 -28.94
N SER A 54 -79.53 30.30 -29.89
CA SER A 54 -80.06 30.00 -31.22
C SER A 54 -81.24 29.03 -31.18
N TYR A 55 -81.16 27.95 -30.40
CA TYR A 55 -82.25 26.99 -30.24
C TYR A 55 -83.49 27.60 -29.58
N GLN A 56 -83.32 28.46 -28.58
CA GLN A 56 -84.44 29.15 -27.94
C GLN A 56 -85.15 30.10 -28.91
N ILE A 57 -84.39 30.88 -29.70
CA ILE A 57 -84.97 31.77 -30.70
C ILE A 57 -85.63 30.97 -31.83
N ALA A 58 -85.04 29.84 -32.23
CA ALA A 58 -85.64 28.94 -33.21
C ALA A 58 -86.96 28.33 -32.69
N ALA A 59 -87.03 27.95 -31.41
CA ALA A 59 -88.25 27.48 -30.77
C ALA A 59 -89.32 28.59 -30.70
N TYR A 60 -88.92 29.84 -30.45
CA TYR A 60 -89.82 30.99 -30.50
C TYR A 60 -90.47 31.14 -31.88
N PHE A 61 -89.68 31.13 -32.97
CA PHE A 61 -90.24 31.16 -34.33
C PHE A 61 -91.06 29.92 -34.66
N SER A 62 -90.64 28.73 -34.21
CA SER A 62 -91.35 27.48 -34.46
C SER A 62 -92.75 27.48 -33.84
N LYS A 63 -92.91 28.08 -32.66
CA LYS A 63 -94.23 28.22 -31.99
C LYS A 63 -95.22 28.95 -32.90
N TYR A 64 -94.84 30.10 -33.46
CA TYR A 64 -95.71 30.90 -34.33
C TYR A 64 -95.85 30.30 -35.74
N THR A 65 -94.80 29.65 -36.24
CA THR A 65 -94.87 28.87 -37.48
C THR A 65 -95.93 27.77 -37.38
N GLU A 66 -96.00 27.07 -36.25
CA GLU A 66 -96.99 26.04 -35.99
C GLU A 66 -98.41 26.63 -35.87
N VAL A 67 -98.58 27.76 -35.18
CA VAL A 67 -99.88 28.45 -35.09
C VAL A 67 -100.40 28.82 -36.48
N ALA A 68 -99.57 29.42 -37.34
CA ALA A 68 -99.98 29.74 -38.71
C ALA A 68 -100.26 28.50 -39.55
N THR A 69 -99.50 27.40 -39.34
CA THR A 69 -99.74 26.12 -40.02
C THR A 69 -101.10 25.54 -39.61
N GLN A 70 -101.43 25.56 -38.32
CA GLN A 70 -102.73 25.10 -37.80
C GLN A 70 -103.88 25.96 -38.30
N MET A 71 -103.68 27.28 -38.42
CA MET A 71 -104.64 28.15 -39.07
C MET A 71 -104.85 27.72 -40.53
N SER A 72 -103.78 27.50 -41.29
CA SER A 72 -103.91 27.12 -42.69
C SER A 72 -104.60 25.77 -42.91
N ALA A 73 -104.51 24.86 -41.94
CA ALA A 73 -105.14 23.54 -41.98
C ALA A 73 -106.59 23.53 -41.45
N ASN A 74 -107.09 24.63 -40.89
CA ASN A 74 -108.44 24.69 -40.37
C ASN A 74 -109.45 24.83 -41.53
N SER A 75 -110.31 23.83 -41.66
CA SER A 75 -111.28 23.69 -42.76
C SER A 75 -112.28 24.85 -42.86
N GLN A 76 -112.48 25.62 -41.79
CA GLN A 76 -113.34 26.82 -41.83
C GLN A 76 -112.74 27.92 -42.71
N PHE A 77 -111.41 28.07 -42.75
CA PHE A 77 -110.78 29.05 -43.63
C PHE A 77 -110.86 28.60 -45.08
N GLU A 78 -110.65 27.31 -45.35
CA GLU A 78 -110.81 26.73 -46.69
C GLU A 78 -112.24 26.91 -47.21
N ASP A 79 -113.26 26.54 -46.43
CA ASP A 79 -114.67 26.66 -46.79
C ASP A 79 -115.08 28.12 -47.05
N LEU A 80 -114.53 29.07 -46.27
CA LEU A 80 -114.74 30.50 -46.51
C LEU A 80 -114.16 30.94 -47.85
N PHE A 81 -112.93 30.55 -48.18
CA PHE A 81 -112.31 30.93 -49.45
C PHE A 81 -113.05 30.33 -50.67
N LEU A 82 -113.55 29.09 -50.57
CA LEU A 82 -114.35 28.47 -51.64
C LEU A 82 -115.70 29.17 -51.89
N LYS A 83 -116.27 29.82 -50.87
CA LYS A 83 -117.56 30.51 -50.94
C LYS A 83 -117.44 32.00 -51.22
N ALA A 84 -116.25 32.58 -51.06
CA ALA A 84 -116.00 33.97 -51.34
C ALA A 84 -116.03 34.21 -52.86
N ALA A 85 -117.07 34.88 -53.36
CA ALA A 85 -117.21 35.16 -54.80
C ALA A 85 -116.42 36.43 -55.20
N PRO A 86 -115.77 36.44 -56.39
CA PRO A 86 -115.09 37.62 -56.92
C PRO A 86 -115.98 38.86 -56.91
N GLY A 87 -115.49 39.97 -56.35
CA GLY A 87 -116.21 41.24 -56.25
C GLY A 87 -117.15 41.39 -55.05
N THR A 88 -117.27 40.38 -54.19
CA THR A 88 -118.01 40.49 -52.92
C THR A 88 -117.08 40.78 -51.74
N LYS A 89 -117.62 41.32 -50.64
CA LYS A 89 -116.85 41.50 -49.41
C LYS A 89 -116.68 40.15 -48.72
N ILE A 90 -115.44 39.74 -48.45
CA ILE A 90 -115.12 38.49 -47.75
C ILE A 90 -115.84 38.40 -46.39
N THR A 91 -116.08 39.55 -45.74
CA THR A 91 -116.79 39.63 -44.46
C THR A 91 -118.29 39.34 -44.55
N SER A 92 -118.85 39.29 -45.77
CA SER A 92 -120.25 38.98 -46.06
C SER A 92 -120.45 37.53 -46.53
N ALA A 93 -119.36 36.77 -46.71
CA ALA A 93 -119.44 35.37 -47.15
C ALA A 93 -120.01 34.46 -46.03
N GLU A 94 -120.74 33.43 -46.44
CA GLU A 94 -121.32 32.46 -45.51
C GLU A 94 -120.20 31.74 -44.74
N GLY A 95 -120.31 31.68 -43.41
CA GLY A 95 -119.27 31.12 -42.53
C GLY A 95 -118.25 32.12 -41.98
N PHE A 96 -118.25 33.38 -42.45
CA PHE A 96 -117.27 34.39 -42.02
C PHE A 96 -117.26 34.63 -40.50
N ALA A 97 -118.42 34.61 -39.82
CA ALA A 97 -118.49 34.84 -38.37
C ALA A 97 -117.68 33.81 -37.56
N ALA A 98 -117.69 32.53 -37.99
CA ALA A 98 -116.91 31.48 -37.34
C ALA A 98 -115.40 31.68 -37.59
N VAL A 99 -115.03 32.03 -38.82
CA VAL A 99 -113.65 32.35 -39.19
C VAL A 99 -113.13 33.57 -38.41
N LYS A 100 -113.95 34.62 -38.28
CA LYS A 100 -113.63 35.82 -37.49
C LYS A 100 -113.36 35.47 -36.02
N GLN A 101 -114.19 34.61 -35.43
CA GLN A 101 -113.98 34.15 -34.05
C GLN A 101 -112.68 33.33 -33.93
N SER A 102 -112.38 32.47 -34.91
CA SER A 102 -111.12 31.71 -34.96
C SER A 102 -109.90 32.65 -35.01
N LEU A 103 -109.94 33.72 -35.81
CA LEU A 103 -108.88 34.74 -35.83
C LEU A 103 -108.71 35.44 -34.48
N VAL A 104 -109.81 35.82 -33.82
CA VAL A 104 -109.76 36.44 -32.47
C VAL A 104 -109.17 35.48 -31.44
N ASN A 105 -109.54 34.19 -31.48
CA ASN A 105 -109.01 33.17 -30.58
C ASN A 105 -107.50 32.98 -30.75
N VAL A 106 -107.00 32.99 -32.00
CA VAL A 106 -105.56 32.92 -32.27
C VAL A 106 -104.83 34.11 -31.65
N LYS A 107 -105.31 35.34 -31.86
CA LYS A 107 -104.72 36.53 -31.24
C LYS A 107 -104.73 36.45 -29.71
N GLN A 108 -105.80 35.91 -29.11
CA GLN A 108 -105.92 35.75 -27.65
C GLN A 108 -105.08 34.60 -27.08
N SER A 109 -104.60 33.67 -27.91
CA SER A 109 -103.76 32.56 -27.44
C SER A 109 -102.38 33.02 -26.93
N ASP A 110 -101.91 34.17 -27.42
CA ASP A 110 -100.68 34.81 -26.98
C ASP A 110 -100.76 36.33 -27.21
N PRO A 111 -101.51 37.07 -26.39
CA PRO A 111 -101.84 38.47 -26.65
C PRO A 111 -100.64 39.41 -26.53
N ASP A 112 -99.55 38.97 -25.89
CA ASP A 112 -98.32 39.73 -25.72
C ASP A 112 -97.39 39.62 -26.93
N ASN A 113 -97.54 38.58 -27.75
CA ASN A 113 -96.70 38.34 -28.91
C ASN A 113 -97.46 38.49 -30.22
N ILE A 114 -98.67 37.94 -30.33
CA ILE A 114 -99.49 38.01 -31.55
C ILE A 114 -100.21 39.36 -31.57
N VAL A 115 -99.73 40.24 -32.45
CA VAL A 115 -100.29 41.58 -32.68
C VAL A 115 -101.65 41.44 -33.36
N VAL A 116 -101.69 40.73 -34.49
CA VAL A 116 -102.93 40.40 -35.21
C VAL A 116 -102.85 39.03 -35.88
N ALA A 117 -103.99 38.35 -35.99
CA ALA A 117 -104.16 37.18 -36.85
C ALA A 117 -105.04 37.57 -38.04
N TRP A 118 -104.69 37.16 -39.25
CA TRP A 118 -105.34 37.62 -40.46
C TRP A 118 -105.47 36.54 -41.51
N ILE A 119 -106.42 36.75 -42.42
CA ILE A 119 -106.59 35.97 -43.63
C ILE A 119 -106.60 36.89 -44.83
N ALA A 120 -106.09 36.41 -45.96
CA ALA A 120 -106.29 37.07 -47.24
C ALA A 120 -106.75 36.07 -48.28
N ASP A 121 -107.87 36.41 -48.91
CA ASP A 121 -108.45 35.64 -49.99
C ASP A 121 -107.84 36.07 -51.33
N ILE A 122 -107.46 35.09 -52.15
CA ILE A 122 -106.78 35.39 -53.42
C ILE A 122 -107.78 35.83 -54.49
N ASP A 123 -108.97 35.23 -54.49
CA ASP A 123 -109.98 35.48 -55.53
C ASP A 123 -110.64 36.85 -55.39
N SER A 124 -111.04 37.25 -54.18
CA SER A 124 -111.58 38.59 -53.91
C SER A 124 -110.49 39.65 -53.74
N SER A 125 -109.22 39.25 -53.60
CA SER A 125 -108.10 40.12 -53.27
C SER A 125 -108.41 41.01 -52.06
N GLN A 126 -108.91 40.41 -50.98
CA GLN A 126 -109.23 41.10 -49.73
C GLN A 126 -108.53 40.43 -48.55
N LEU A 127 -107.99 41.27 -47.66
CA LEU A 127 -107.42 40.86 -46.39
C LEU A 127 -108.31 41.34 -45.25
N THR A 128 -108.58 40.47 -44.29
CA THR A 128 -109.24 40.84 -43.05
C THR A 128 -108.55 40.23 -41.84
N GLN A 129 -108.66 40.92 -40.70
CA GLN A 129 -107.87 40.63 -39.50
C GLN A 129 -108.75 40.37 -38.28
N SER A 130 -108.15 39.88 -37.20
CA SER A 130 -108.79 39.61 -35.91
C SER A 130 -109.38 40.86 -35.25
N ASP A 131 -108.84 42.04 -35.51
CA ASP A 131 -109.27 43.32 -34.90
C ASP A 131 -110.48 43.97 -35.60
N GLY A 132 -110.80 43.55 -36.82
CA GLY A 132 -111.91 44.09 -37.61
C GLY A 132 -111.47 44.76 -38.91
N TYR A 133 -110.17 44.91 -39.13
CA TYR A 133 -109.65 45.51 -40.35
C TYR A 133 -110.09 44.72 -41.60
N LEU A 134 -110.41 45.45 -42.66
CA LEU A 134 -110.68 44.94 -44.00
C LEU A 134 -109.93 45.84 -44.98
N SER A 135 -109.20 45.24 -45.90
CA SER A 135 -108.41 45.97 -46.89
C SER A 135 -109.28 46.82 -47.84
N GLY A 136 -108.74 47.96 -48.27
CA GLY A 136 -109.37 48.84 -49.27
C GLY A 136 -109.46 48.20 -50.66
N ALA A 137 -110.24 48.82 -51.56
CA ALA A 137 -110.46 48.32 -52.92
C ALA A 137 -109.22 48.36 -53.83
N ASP A 138 -108.21 49.13 -53.45
CA ASP A 138 -106.90 49.27 -54.10
C ASP A 138 -105.87 48.22 -53.63
N TRP A 139 -106.23 47.39 -52.65
CA TRP A 139 -105.33 46.39 -52.10
C TRP A 139 -105.26 45.13 -52.98
N ASN A 140 -104.08 44.85 -53.54
CA ASN A 140 -103.84 43.68 -54.39
C ASN A 140 -102.99 42.62 -53.67
N VAL A 141 -103.57 41.43 -53.45
CA VAL A 141 -102.90 40.30 -52.83
C VAL A 141 -101.68 39.80 -53.63
N LEU A 142 -101.75 39.84 -54.97
CA LEU A 142 -100.72 39.30 -55.86
C LEU A 142 -99.44 40.13 -55.88
N GLU A 143 -99.53 41.40 -55.49
CA GLU A 143 -98.38 42.32 -55.46
C GLU A 143 -97.62 42.27 -54.14
N ARG A 144 -98.16 41.62 -53.11
CA ARG A 144 -97.57 41.60 -51.78
C ARG A 144 -96.22 40.85 -51.78
N PRO A 145 -95.17 41.39 -51.15
CA PRO A 145 -93.87 40.72 -51.08
C PRO A 145 -93.95 39.31 -50.49
N TRP A 146 -94.75 39.13 -49.43
CA TRP A 146 -94.98 37.82 -48.84
C TRP A 146 -95.69 36.85 -49.79
N TYR A 147 -96.57 37.32 -50.68
CA TYR A 147 -97.26 36.45 -51.64
C TYR A 147 -96.27 35.87 -52.66
N LYS A 148 -95.39 36.71 -53.20
CA LYS A 148 -94.34 36.29 -54.15
C LYS A 148 -93.40 35.24 -53.54
N GLU A 149 -93.00 35.45 -52.29
CA GLU A 149 -92.18 34.49 -51.55
C GLU A 149 -92.93 33.19 -51.25
N LEU A 150 -94.21 33.28 -50.90
CA LEU A 150 -95.04 32.12 -50.58
C LEU A 150 -95.24 31.21 -51.80
N VAL A 151 -95.52 31.78 -52.97
CA VAL A 151 -95.66 31.04 -54.23
C VAL A 151 -94.34 30.38 -54.64
N LYS A 152 -93.20 31.05 -54.40
CA LYS A 152 -91.87 30.52 -54.71
C LYS A 152 -91.47 29.38 -53.77
N LYS A 153 -91.74 29.50 -52.47
CA LYS A 153 -91.32 28.54 -51.45
C LYS A 153 -92.35 27.41 -51.23
N GLN A 154 -93.62 27.62 -51.55
CA GLN A 154 -94.74 26.68 -51.38
C GLN A 154 -94.89 26.12 -49.96
N THR A 155 -94.36 26.81 -48.95
CA THR A 155 -94.40 26.42 -47.54
C THR A 155 -94.65 27.66 -46.68
N VAL A 156 -94.80 27.47 -45.37
CA VAL A 156 -94.94 28.59 -44.43
C VAL A 156 -93.67 29.44 -44.47
N ILE A 157 -93.84 30.74 -44.64
CA ILE A 157 -92.73 31.69 -44.71
C ILE A 157 -92.72 32.61 -43.52
N LEU A 158 -91.53 33.07 -43.18
CA LEU A 158 -91.30 34.16 -42.26
C LEU A 158 -90.89 35.39 -43.09
N THR A 159 -91.55 36.53 -42.89
CA THR A 159 -91.17 37.76 -43.61
C THR A 159 -89.90 38.37 -43.01
N GLU A 160 -89.22 39.21 -43.79
CA GLU A 160 -88.32 40.20 -43.18
C GLU A 160 -89.15 41.17 -42.32
N PRO A 161 -88.56 41.71 -41.24
CA PRO A 161 -89.15 42.75 -40.41
C PRO A 161 -89.68 43.92 -41.23
N TYR A 162 -90.90 44.34 -40.95
CA TYR A 162 -91.47 45.56 -41.50
C TYR A 162 -92.33 46.27 -40.45
N GLN A 163 -92.58 47.56 -40.64
CA GLN A 163 -93.46 48.29 -39.73
C GLN A 163 -94.91 47.99 -40.06
N ASP A 164 -95.66 47.60 -39.04
CA ASP A 164 -97.10 47.46 -39.16
C ASP A 164 -97.72 48.80 -39.58
N THR A 165 -98.70 48.72 -40.47
CA THR A 165 -99.29 49.93 -41.07
C THR A 165 -100.07 50.76 -40.05
N GLN A 166 -100.61 50.15 -39.00
CA GLN A 166 -101.46 50.77 -37.99
C GLN A 166 -100.69 51.08 -36.70
N THR A 167 -100.02 50.09 -36.09
CA THR A 167 -99.34 50.25 -34.81
C THR A 167 -97.97 50.94 -34.95
N LYS A 168 -97.40 50.95 -36.17
CA LYS A 168 -96.02 51.37 -36.46
C LYS A 168 -94.96 50.54 -35.74
N GLU A 169 -95.34 49.44 -35.08
CA GLU A 169 -94.41 48.51 -34.48
C GLU A 169 -93.70 47.68 -35.55
N TRP A 170 -92.45 47.33 -35.29
CA TRP A 170 -91.71 46.39 -36.11
C TRP A 170 -92.24 44.98 -35.85
N ILE A 171 -92.84 44.39 -36.87
CA ILE A 171 -93.45 43.06 -36.81
C ILE A 171 -92.74 42.13 -37.79
N VAL A 172 -92.85 40.83 -37.49
CA VAL A 172 -92.61 39.76 -38.45
C VAL A 172 -93.92 39.03 -38.66
N SER A 173 -94.24 38.74 -39.92
CA SER A 173 -95.38 37.90 -40.26
C SER A 173 -94.94 36.47 -40.49
N VAL A 174 -95.62 35.52 -39.86
CA VAL A 174 -95.66 34.14 -40.33
C VAL A 174 -96.83 34.02 -41.30
N VAL A 175 -96.57 33.62 -42.54
CA VAL A 175 -97.62 33.48 -43.57
C VAL A 175 -97.68 32.04 -44.04
N ALA A 176 -98.86 31.43 -43.94
CA ALA A 176 -99.12 30.05 -44.31
C ALA A 176 -100.14 29.98 -45.46
N PRO A 177 -99.88 29.14 -46.49
CA PRO A 177 -100.77 28.98 -47.64
C PRO A 177 -101.97 28.08 -47.29
N VAL A 178 -103.18 28.47 -47.68
CA VAL A 178 -104.37 27.61 -47.59
C VAL A 178 -104.67 27.03 -48.96
N TYR A 179 -104.48 25.71 -49.09
CA TYR A 179 -104.75 24.97 -50.31
C TYR A 179 -106.11 24.28 -50.23
N GLN A 180 -106.77 24.11 -51.38
CA GLN A 180 -107.95 23.27 -51.47
C GLN A 180 -107.59 21.79 -51.22
N GLN A 181 -108.35 21.13 -50.35
CA GLN A 181 -108.14 19.76 -49.91
C GLN A 181 -108.00 18.79 -51.10
N GLY A 182 -106.89 18.05 -51.14
CA GLY A 182 -106.60 17.08 -52.20
C GLY A 182 -106.02 17.69 -53.48
N THR A 183 -105.82 19.02 -53.57
CA THR A 183 -105.21 19.70 -54.71
C THR A 183 -104.01 20.56 -54.28
N LYS A 184 -103.29 21.15 -55.24
CA LYS A 184 -102.27 22.18 -55.00
C LYS A 184 -102.77 23.60 -55.33
N THR A 185 -104.08 23.78 -55.45
CA THR A 185 -104.69 25.08 -55.78
C THR A 185 -104.70 25.95 -54.53
N LEU A 186 -103.99 27.08 -54.59
CA LEU A 186 -103.91 28.05 -53.49
C LEU A 186 -105.17 28.91 -53.49
N LEU A 187 -105.99 28.79 -52.45
CA LEU A 187 -107.26 29.52 -52.32
C LEU A 187 -107.06 30.85 -51.61
N GLY A 188 -106.25 30.84 -50.57
CA GLY A 188 -106.01 32.00 -49.72
C GLY A 188 -104.79 31.79 -48.87
N VAL A 189 -104.59 32.70 -47.94
CA VAL A 189 -103.50 32.63 -46.97
C VAL A 189 -104.01 32.99 -45.59
N THR A 190 -103.38 32.40 -44.59
CA THR A 190 -103.53 32.77 -43.19
C THR A 190 -102.20 33.31 -42.70
N GLY A 191 -102.22 34.38 -41.92
CA GLY A 191 -101.00 34.92 -41.33
C GLY A 191 -101.20 35.38 -39.91
N ILE A 192 -100.10 35.43 -39.17
CA ILE A 192 -100.03 36.07 -37.87
C ILE A 192 -98.85 37.03 -37.87
N ASP A 193 -99.12 38.23 -37.36
CA ASP A 193 -98.10 39.25 -37.14
C ASP A 193 -97.71 39.21 -35.68
N PHE A 194 -96.43 39.04 -35.38
CA PHE A 194 -95.92 39.08 -34.02
C PHE A 194 -94.82 40.12 -33.86
N SER A 195 -94.77 40.72 -32.66
CA SER A 195 -93.90 41.84 -32.36
C SER A 195 -92.44 41.41 -32.23
N ILE A 196 -91.53 42.17 -32.87
CA ILE A 196 -90.08 42.00 -32.70
C ILE A 196 -89.61 42.49 -31.32
N GLY A 197 -90.37 43.40 -30.68
CA GLY A 197 -90.00 43.96 -29.38
C GLY A 197 -89.85 42.88 -28.30
N THR A 198 -90.71 41.85 -28.32
CA THR A 198 -90.61 40.73 -27.38
C THR A 198 -89.39 39.86 -27.66
N LEU A 199 -89.04 39.68 -28.93
CA LEU A 199 -87.83 38.96 -29.33
C LEU A 199 -86.56 39.73 -28.94
N GLN A 200 -86.52 41.05 -29.11
CA GLN A 200 -85.43 41.91 -28.62
C GLN A 200 -85.28 41.81 -27.10
N THR A 201 -86.41 41.84 -26.38
CA THR A 201 -86.42 41.71 -24.91
C THR A 201 -85.88 40.34 -24.48
N MET A 202 -86.29 39.26 -25.16
CA MET A 202 -85.78 37.91 -24.93
C MET A 202 -84.27 37.84 -25.11
N VAL A 203 -83.73 38.33 -26.23
CA VAL A 203 -82.29 38.29 -26.49
C VAL A 203 -81.52 39.19 -25.53
N SER A 204 -82.08 40.34 -25.12
CA SER A 204 -81.48 41.22 -24.12
C SER A 204 -81.34 40.59 -22.73
N GLY A 205 -82.22 39.63 -22.41
CA GLY A 205 -82.17 38.87 -21.16
C GLY A 205 -81.06 37.80 -21.13
N TYR A 206 -80.48 37.44 -22.29
CA TYR A 206 -79.40 36.46 -22.36
C TYR A 206 -78.11 37.05 -21.80
N LYS A 207 -77.46 36.27 -20.95
CA LYS A 207 -76.16 36.62 -20.35
C LYS A 207 -75.08 35.75 -20.94
N LEU A 208 -73.96 36.37 -21.29
CA LEU A 208 -72.76 35.71 -21.78
C LEU A 208 -71.58 36.23 -20.97
N GLY A 209 -71.16 35.45 -19.97
CA GLY A 209 -70.26 35.98 -18.94
C GLY A 209 -70.82 37.25 -18.29
N ASN A 210 -69.94 38.19 -17.95
CA ASN A 210 -70.27 39.45 -17.30
C ASN A 210 -70.33 40.63 -18.28
N THR A 211 -69.50 40.61 -19.33
CA THR A 211 -69.36 41.71 -20.30
C THR A 211 -69.60 41.28 -21.74
N GLY A 212 -69.88 39.99 -21.97
CA GLY A 212 -70.25 39.47 -23.26
C GLY A 212 -71.65 39.90 -23.70
N PHE A 213 -71.92 39.70 -24.98
CA PHE A 213 -73.17 40.12 -25.59
C PHE A 213 -73.64 39.20 -26.71
N TYR A 214 -74.92 39.30 -27.05
CA TYR A 214 -75.58 38.64 -28.17
C TYR A 214 -75.95 39.65 -29.23
N MET A 215 -75.98 39.20 -30.48
CA MET A 215 -76.49 39.91 -31.64
C MET A 215 -77.42 38.98 -32.40
N LEU A 216 -78.55 39.51 -32.87
CA LEU A 216 -79.50 38.78 -33.70
C LEU A 216 -79.60 39.50 -35.04
N ALA A 217 -79.34 38.78 -36.13
CA ALA A 217 -79.44 39.31 -37.49
C ALA A 217 -80.41 38.49 -38.34
N THR A 218 -81.15 39.15 -39.23
CA THR A 218 -82.05 38.52 -40.19
C THR A 218 -81.30 37.80 -41.30
N GLU A 219 -82.03 37.11 -42.19
CA GLU A 219 -81.45 36.47 -43.37
C GLU A 219 -80.74 37.48 -44.29
N ALA A 220 -81.27 38.70 -44.43
CA ALA A 220 -80.63 39.78 -45.18
C ALA A 220 -79.47 40.48 -44.45
N GLY A 221 -79.12 40.03 -43.24
CA GLY A 221 -78.06 40.62 -42.41
C GLY A 221 -78.48 41.92 -41.71
N LYS A 222 -79.79 42.18 -41.57
CA LYS A 222 -80.30 43.32 -40.80
C LYS A 222 -80.23 43.00 -39.31
N LEU A 223 -79.68 43.90 -38.50
CA LEU A 223 -79.59 43.70 -37.04
C LEU A 223 -80.93 43.96 -36.37
N ILE A 224 -81.43 42.93 -35.71
CA ILE A 224 -82.67 42.97 -34.94
C ILE A 224 -82.38 43.29 -33.48
N TYR A 225 -81.29 42.72 -32.97
CA TYR A 225 -80.83 43.03 -31.64
C TYR A 225 -79.31 43.18 -31.63
N HIS A 226 -78.88 44.26 -31.01
CA HIS A 226 -77.52 44.57 -30.63
C HIS A 226 -77.57 45.38 -29.31
N PRO A 227 -76.61 45.22 -28.38
CA PRO A 227 -76.62 45.96 -27.12
C PRO A 227 -76.50 47.47 -27.29
N ASP A 228 -75.77 47.90 -28.32
CA ASP A 228 -75.77 49.29 -28.79
C ASP A 228 -77.02 49.53 -29.63
N GLN A 229 -77.99 50.26 -29.07
CA GLN A 229 -79.30 50.49 -29.69
C GLN A 229 -79.19 51.24 -31.03
N ASP A 230 -78.14 52.04 -31.23
CA ASP A 230 -77.90 52.74 -32.50
C ASP A 230 -77.56 51.77 -33.65
N MET A 231 -77.27 50.50 -33.34
CA MET A 231 -76.99 49.45 -34.34
C MET A 231 -78.22 48.63 -34.69
N ASN A 232 -79.29 48.69 -33.89
CA ASN A 232 -80.54 48.04 -34.24
C ASN A 232 -81.10 48.68 -35.52
N ASP A 233 -81.74 47.88 -36.36
CA ASP A 233 -82.30 48.28 -37.66
C ASP A 233 -81.28 48.53 -38.79
N LYS A 234 -79.97 48.60 -38.49
CA LYS A 234 -78.91 48.74 -39.50
C LYS A 234 -78.53 47.42 -40.14
N ASN A 235 -78.01 47.46 -41.37
CA ASN A 235 -77.40 46.27 -41.97
C ASN A 235 -76.03 46.01 -41.34
N ILE A 236 -75.70 44.74 -41.10
CA ILE A 236 -74.42 44.34 -40.52
C ILE A 236 -73.20 44.89 -41.28
N SER A 237 -73.35 45.13 -42.60
CA SER A 237 -72.32 45.73 -43.47
C SER A 237 -71.97 47.20 -43.12
N GLU A 238 -72.81 47.87 -42.32
CA GLU A 238 -72.69 49.31 -41.98
C GLU A 238 -72.18 49.54 -40.54
N THR A 239 -71.91 48.48 -39.78
CA THR A 239 -71.73 48.51 -38.31
C THR A 239 -70.28 48.70 -37.84
N GLY A 240 -69.31 48.75 -38.76
CA GLY A 240 -67.88 48.86 -38.43
C GLY A 240 -67.27 47.60 -37.80
N MET A 241 -68.02 46.49 -37.74
CA MET A 241 -67.48 45.20 -37.31
C MET A 241 -66.49 44.62 -38.33
N SER A 242 -65.58 43.74 -37.89
CA SER A 242 -64.57 43.18 -38.79
C SER A 242 -65.19 42.27 -39.87
N GLN A 243 -64.61 42.29 -41.07
CA GLN A 243 -65.17 41.64 -42.25
C GLN A 243 -65.47 40.14 -42.09
N ASN A 244 -64.71 39.45 -41.23
CA ASN A 244 -64.92 38.03 -40.97
C ASN A 244 -66.25 37.71 -40.28
N VAL A 245 -66.73 38.54 -39.35
CA VAL A 245 -68.04 38.32 -38.70
C VAL A 245 -69.19 38.71 -39.63
N ILE A 246 -69.00 39.76 -40.41
CA ILE A 246 -69.94 40.18 -41.45
C ILE A 246 -70.15 39.02 -42.44
N ALA A 247 -69.06 38.44 -42.94
CA ALA A 247 -69.11 37.31 -43.86
C ALA A 247 -69.71 36.06 -43.21
N ALA A 248 -69.41 35.77 -41.94
CA ALA A 248 -69.96 34.61 -41.25
C ALA A 248 -71.48 34.71 -41.05
N ILE A 249 -71.99 35.91 -40.71
CA ILE A 249 -73.42 36.18 -40.58
C ILE A 249 -74.12 36.07 -41.94
N GLN A 250 -73.60 36.72 -42.98
CA GLN A 250 -74.19 36.71 -44.33
C GLN A 250 -74.20 35.32 -44.97
N ASN A 251 -73.10 34.56 -44.82
CA ASN A 251 -72.98 33.20 -45.32
C ASN A 251 -73.59 32.15 -44.37
N LYS A 252 -74.15 32.57 -43.24
CA LYS A 252 -74.75 31.68 -42.22
C LYS A 252 -73.77 30.60 -41.74
N THR A 253 -72.47 30.93 -41.68
CA THR A 253 -71.41 29.99 -41.35
C THR A 253 -71.31 29.80 -39.85
N ALA A 254 -71.73 28.62 -39.38
CA ALA A 254 -71.62 28.28 -37.96
C ALA A 254 -70.17 28.07 -37.55
N GLY A 255 -69.76 28.65 -36.42
CA GLY A 255 -68.40 28.43 -35.90
C GLY A 255 -67.91 29.48 -34.92
N SER A 256 -66.85 29.11 -34.20
CA SER A 256 -66.11 30.04 -33.34
C SER A 256 -65.40 31.07 -34.20
N ILE A 257 -65.46 32.33 -33.78
CA ILE A 257 -64.90 33.45 -34.50
C ILE A 257 -64.27 34.45 -33.54
N THR A 258 -63.13 35.00 -33.92
CA THR A 258 -62.52 36.15 -33.24
C THR A 258 -62.68 37.36 -34.13
N TYR A 259 -63.35 38.40 -33.65
CA TYR A 259 -63.73 39.55 -34.47
C TYR A 259 -63.70 40.83 -33.66
N THR A 260 -63.59 41.96 -34.35
CA THR A 260 -63.62 43.28 -33.72
C THR A 260 -65.03 43.83 -33.75
N ALA A 261 -65.53 44.21 -32.58
CA ALA A 261 -66.79 44.93 -32.39
C ALA A 261 -66.67 45.80 -31.13
N ARG A 262 -67.38 46.93 -31.08
CA ARG A 262 -67.33 47.87 -29.95
C ARG A 262 -65.90 48.32 -29.57
N ASN A 263 -65.05 48.56 -30.59
CA ASN A 263 -63.63 48.94 -30.46
C ASN A 263 -62.75 47.96 -29.67
N GLN A 264 -63.15 46.68 -29.56
CA GLN A 264 -62.37 45.65 -28.87
C GLN A 264 -62.38 44.33 -29.66
N THR A 265 -61.37 43.50 -29.43
CA THR A 265 -61.35 42.13 -29.91
C THR A 265 -62.29 41.28 -29.07
N ASN A 266 -63.21 40.58 -29.72
CA ASN A 266 -64.18 39.69 -29.09
C ASN A 266 -63.99 38.27 -29.60
N TYR A 267 -64.17 37.29 -28.70
CA TYR A 267 -64.27 35.88 -29.01
C TYR A 267 -65.73 35.50 -28.98
N GLY A 268 -66.23 34.92 -30.06
CA GLY A 268 -67.65 34.65 -30.23
C GLY A 268 -67.91 33.38 -31.01
N TYR A 269 -69.19 33.14 -31.23
CA TYR A 269 -69.67 32.02 -32.03
C TYR A 269 -70.89 32.49 -32.83
N VAL A 270 -70.90 32.16 -34.12
CA VAL A 270 -72.05 32.39 -35.01
C VAL A 270 -72.86 31.10 -35.07
N ALA A 271 -74.17 31.19 -34.83
CA ALA A 271 -75.09 30.07 -34.88
C ALA A 271 -76.33 30.42 -35.73
N PRO A 272 -76.68 29.63 -36.76
CA PRO A 272 -77.93 29.82 -37.50
C PRO A 272 -79.13 29.45 -36.64
N VAL A 273 -80.22 30.23 -36.77
CA VAL A 273 -81.49 30.06 -36.05
C VAL A 273 -82.39 29.13 -36.88
N GLY A 274 -82.35 27.84 -36.56
CA GLY A 274 -83.19 26.84 -37.23
C GLY A 274 -83.11 26.94 -38.76
N ALA A 275 -84.28 26.96 -39.41
CA ALA A 275 -84.40 27.13 -40.86
C ALA A 275 -84.81 28.56 -41.30
N THR A 276 -84.81 29.54 -40.39
CA THR A 276 -85.33 30.90 -40.69
C THR A 276 -84.38 31.74 -41.54
N GLY A 277 -83.11 31.33 -41.65
CA GLY A 277 -82.04 32.09 -42.27
C GLY A 277 -81.42 33.16 -41.37
N TRP A 278 -81.98 33.39 -40.17
CA TRP A 278 -81.44 34.33 -39.19
C TRP A 278 -80.24 33.73 -38.46
N THR A 279 -79.40 34.57 -37.85
CA THR A 279 -78.24 34.13 -37.08
C THR A 279 -78.18 34.81 -35.72
N VAL A 280 -77.79 34.05 -34.70
CA VAL A 280 -77.31 34.58 -33.42
C VAL A 280 -75.80 34.61 -33.46
N THR A 281 -75.22 35.74 -33.07
CA THR A 281 -73.77 35.88 -32.92
C THR A 281 -73.45 36.39 -31.54
N THR A 282 -72.52 35.73 -30.86
CA THR A 282 -72.03 36.17 -29.56
C THR A 282 -70.71 36.91 -29.64
N GLY A 283 -70.40 37.72 -28.65
CA GLY A 283 -69.10 38.37 -28.51
C GLY A 283 -68.71 38.50 -27.05
N LEU A 284 -67.60 37.87 -26.65
CA LEU A 284 -66.99 38.00 -25.33
C LEU A 284 -65.68 38.80 -25.45
N PRO A 285 -65.55 39.98 -24.81
CA PRO A 285 -64.35 40.80 -24.88
C PRO A 285 -63.08 40.05 -24.45
N GLN A 286 -61.96 40.30 -25.15
CA GLN A 286 -60.67 39.65 -24.88
C GLN A 286 -60.20 39.76 -23.43
N LYS A 287 -60.54 40.87 -22.76
CA LYS A 287 -60.18 41.09 -21.35
C LYS A 287 -60.87 40.10 -20.42
N GLU A 288 -62.14 39.79 -20.66
CA GLU A 288 -62.88 38.80 -19.88
C GLU A 288 -62.50 37.38 -20.29
N PHE A 289 -62.34 37.12 -21.59
CA PHE A 289 -61.90 35.82 -22.10
C PHE A 289 -60.58 35.34 -21.44
N ASN A 290 -59.65 36.26 -21.16
CA ASN A 290 -58.37 35.97 -20.53
C ASN A 290 -58.32 36.24 -19.02
N ALA A 291 -59.43 36.64 -18.39
CA ALA A 291 -59.43 37.04 -16.97
C ALA A 291 -59.02 35.88 -16.06
N GLU A 292 -59.60 34.69 -16.27
CA GLU A 292 -59.28 33.47 -15.52
C GLU A 292 -57.81 33.07 -15.68
N PHE A 293 -57.27 33.15 -16.90
CA PHE A 293 -55.87 32.86 -17.16
C PHE A 293 -54.93 33.87 -16.48
N SER A 294 -55.26 35.16 -16.53
CA SER A 294 -54.45 36.23 -15.95
C SER A 294 -54.42 36.18 -14.41
N ALA A 295 -55.54 35.78 -13.79
CA ALA A 295 -55.62 35.56 -12.35
C ALA A 295 -54.67 34.43 -11.91
N VAL A 296 -54.73 33.28 -12.59
CA VAL A 296 -53.82 32.14 -12.31
C VAL A 296 -52.36 32.51 -12.56
N GLN A 297 -52.07 33.26 -13.64
CA GLN A 297 -50.72 33.73 -13.93
C GLN A 297 -50.15 34.59 -12.79
N THR A 298 -50.95 35.50 -12.24
CA THR A 298 -50.54 36.38 -11.13
C THR A 298 -50.31 35.59 -9.85
N SER A 299 -51.18 34.63 -9.53
CA SER A 299 -51.00 33.74 -8.37
C SER A 299 -49.74 32.89 -8.47
N VAL A 300 -49.43 32.31 -9.64
CA VAL A 300 -48.21 31.52 -9.86
C VAL A 300 -46.95 32.36 -9.68
N PHE A 301 -46.90 33.59 -10.22
CA PHE A 301 -45.76 34.48 -10.01
C PHE A 301 -45.56 34.89 -8.55
N THR A 302 -46.66 35.13 -7.82
CA THR A 302 -46.59 35.50 -6.40
C THR A 302 -46.03 34.35 -5.55
N VAL A 303 -46.51 33.13 -5.77
CA VAL A 303 -46.00 31.93 -5.10
C VAL A 303 -44.53 31.68 -5.46
N PHE A 304 -44.14 31.90 -6.72
CA PHE A 304 -42.75 31.76 -7.16
C PHE A 304 -41.80 32.75 -6.46
N ILE A 305 -42.18 34.03 -6.35
CA ILE A 305 -41.37 35.05 -5.66
C ILE A 305 -41.25 34.73 -4.17
N LEU A 306 -42.35 34.34 -3.52
CA LEU A 306 -42.34 33.95 -2.11
C LEU A 306 -41.48 32.70 -1.86
N ALA A 307 -41.57 31.69 -2.73
CA ALA A 307 -40.75 30.49 -2.66
C ALA A 307 -39.25 30.81 -2.82
N LEU A 308 -38.90 31.74 -3.72
CA LEU A 308 -37.53 32.18 -3.92
C LEU A 308 -36.97 32.94 -2.70
N LEU A 309 -37.78 33.84 -2.12
CA LEU A 309 -37.41 34.57 -0.90
C LEU A 309 -37.27 33.64 0.31
N LEU A 310 -38.16 32.66 0.45
CA LEU A 310 -38.10 31.66 1.52
C LEU A 310 -36.88 30.75 1.36
N LEU A 311 -36.57 30.31 0.14
CA LEU A 311 -35.35 29.56 -0.17
C LEU A 311 -34.09 30.37 0.16
N LEU A 312 -34.08 31.68 -0.14
CA LEU A 312 -32.97 32.57 0.20
C LEU A 312 -32.83 32.75 1.73
N ALA A 313 -33.95 32.93 2.45
CA ALA A 313 -33.97 33.04 3.90
C ALA A 313 -33.52 31.74 4.60
N LEU A 314 -33.92 30.57 4.09
CA LEU A 314 -33.54 29.26 4.62
C LEU A 314 -32.05 28.98 4.43
N ILE A 315 -31.48 29.39 3.28
CA ILE A 315 -30.02 29.36 3.04
C ILE A 315 -29.27 30.26 4.05
N VAL A 316 -29.78 31.46 4.33
CA VAL A 316 -29.17 32.39 5.31
C VAL A 316 -29.30 31.84 6.74
N PHE A 317 -30.43 31.25 7.11
CA PHE A 317 -30.66 30.66 8.43
C PHE A 317 -29.76 29.42 8.66
N MET A 318 -29.68 28.50 7.70
CA MET A 318 -28.72 27.39 7.73
C MET A 318 -27.27 27.88 7.78
N SER A 319 -26.96 29.02 7.15
CA SER A 319 -25.64 29.63 7.24
C SER A 319 -25.29 30.13 8.64
N ARG A 320 -26.26 30.49 9.49
CA ARG A 320 -25.98 30.89 10.88
C ARG A 320 -25.99 29.71 11.83
N GLY A 321 -26.91 28.75 11.64
CA GLY A 321 -27.03 27.57 12.51
C GLY A 321 -25.97 26.48 12.30
N ILE A 322 -25.53 26.26 11.05
CA ILE A 322 -24.61 25.16 10.70
C ILE A 322 -23.23 25.69 10.28
N ILE A 323 -23.18 26.70 9.40
CA ILE A 323 -21.91 27.17 8.83
C ILE A 323 -21.06 27.92 9.87
N HIS A 324 -21.65 28.66 10.81
CA HIS A 324 -20.88 29.42 11.80
C HIS A 324 -20.17 28.50 12.83
N PRO A 325 -20.86 27.54 13.50
CA PRO A 325 -20.17 26.55 14.35
C PRO A 325 -19.16 25.71 13.57
N LEU A 326 -19.49 25.29 12.34
CA LEU A 326 -18.54 24.57 11.48
C LEU A 326 -17.33 25.42 11.11
N LYS A 327 -17.47 26.72 10.88
CA LYS A 327 -16.33 27.61 10.58
C LYS A 327 -15.43 27.76 11.81
N ASN A 328 -15.99 27.84 13.01
CA ASN A 328 -15.22 27.88 14.26
C ASN A 328 -14.53 26.53 14.52
N LEU A 329 -15.20 25.40 14.26
CA LEU A 329 -14.58 24.07 14.29
C LEU A 329 -13.51 23.90 13.22
N THR A 330 -13.68 24.46 12.02
CA THR A 330 -12.69 24.43 10.95
C THR A 330 -11.50 25.33 11.28
N ALA A 331 -11.73 26.47 11.93
CA ALA A 331 -10.67 27.36 12.40
C ALA A 331 -9.88 26.72 13.56
N ALA A 332 -10.57 26.08 14.50
CA ALA A 332 -9.94 25.29 15.55
C ALA A 332 -9.16 24.11 14.98
N ALA A 333 -9.73 23.36 14.03
CA ALA A 333 -9.03 22.30 13.31
C ALA A 333 -7.82 22.82 12.53
N GLY A 334 -7.89 24.02 11.97
CA GLY A 334 -6.75 24.71 11.35
C GLY A 334 -5.65 25.00 12.35
N LYS A 335 -5.98 25.61 13.49
CA LYS A 335 -5.03 25.85 14.60
C LYS A 335 -4.38 24.56 15.09
N ILE A 336 -5.16 23.50 15.30
CA ILE A 336 -4.66 22.17 15.70
C ILE A 336 -3.74 21.59 14.63
N ALA A 337 -4.10 21.71 13.34
CA ALA A 337 -3.26 21.28 12.23
C ALA A 337 -1.94 22.07 12.12
N ASP A 338 -1.96 23.34 12.53
CA ASP A 338 -0.79 24.22 12.61
C ASP A 338 0.01 24.03 13.92
N GLY A 339 -0.41 23.12 14.82
CA GLY A 339 0.28 22.78 16.06
C GLY A 339 -0.17 23.56 17.31
N ASP A 340 -1.11 24.49 17.18
CA ASP A 340 -1.71 25.23 18.30
C ASP A 340 -2.84 24.42 18.94
N LEU A 341 -2.55 23.79 20.08
CA LEU A 341 -3.49 22.98 20.86
C LEU A 341 -4.17 23.77 21.99
N ASP A 342 -3.89 25.06 22.17
CA ASP A 342 -4.53 25.87 23.21
C ASP A 342 -5.85 26.50 22.73
N VAL A 343 -6.77 25.65 22.27
CA VAL A 343 -8.02 26.10 21.63
C VAL A 343 -9.22 25.70 22.49
N GLU A 344 -9.83 26.68 23.16
CA GLU A 344 -11.10 26.50 23.86
C GLU A 344 -12.29 26.49 22.88
N LEU A 345 -12.97 25.35 22.77
CA LEU A 345 -14.17 25.20 21.96
C LEU A 345 -15.43 25.44 22.80
N ASN A 346 -15.78 26.72 23.02
CA ASN A 346 -17.03 27.12 23.68
C ASN A 346 -18.24 27.00 22.72
N ILE A 347 -18.69 25.77 22.47
CA ILE A 347 -19.89 25.47 21.65
C ILE A 347 -20.96 24.85 22.55
N THR A 348 -22.03 25.59 22.83
CA THR A 348 -23.16 25.19 23.70
C THR A 348 -24.27 24.44 22.95
N SER A 349 -24.05 24.07 21.68
CA SER A 349 -25.04 23.36 20.87
C SER A 349 -25.29 21.95 21.41
N LYS A 350 -26.55 21.50 21.39
CA LYS A 350 -26.97 20.15 21.82
C LYS A 350 -27.22 19.19 20.63
N ASP A 351 -26.98 19.65 19.41
CA ASP A 351 -27.15 18.87 18.18
C ASP A 351 -25.85 18.14 17.75
N GLU A 352 -25.84 17.57 16.55
CA GLU A 352 -24.69 16.85 15.99
C GLU A 352 -23.43 17.72 15.91
N THR A 353 -23.57 19.05 15.76
CA THR A 353 -22.41 19.96 15.78
C THR A 353 -21.80 20.09 17.17
N GLY A 354 -22.63 20.03 18.22
CA GLY A 354 -22.19 19.98 19.61
C GLY A 354 -21.49 18.66 19.97
N GLN A 355 -21.99 17.53 19.47
CA GLN A 355 -21.34 16.22 19.64
C GLN A 355 -19.97 16.19 18.93
N VAL A 356 -19.87 16.75 17.72
CA VAL A 356 -18.60 16.91 17.01
C VAL A 356 -17.65 17.84 17.78
N ALA A 357 -18.14 18.93 18.37
CA ALA A 357 -17.32 19.82 19.20
C ALA A 357 -16.77 19.12 20.46
N GLN A 358 -17.59 18.31 21.17
CA GLN A 358 -17.12 17.51 22.31
C GLN A 358 -16.14 16.42 21.90
N ALA A 359 -16.36 15.76 20.76
CA ALA A 359 -15.41 14.80 20.22
C ALA A 359 -14.08 15.48 19.88
N PHE A 360 -14.11 16.65 19.23
CA PHE A 360 -12.93 17.47 18.96
C PHE A 360 -12.22 17.92 20.24
N SER A 361 -12.95 18.33 21.30
CA SER A 361 -12.36 18.71 22.59
C SER A 361 -11.59 17.54 23.21
N ARG A 362 -12.19 16.34 23.24
CA ARG A 362 -11.51 15.13 23.73
C ARG A 362 -10.29 14.79 22.87
N THR A 363 -10.35 15.01 21.56
CA THR A 363 -9.19 14.87 20.67
C THR A 363 -8.10 15.89 20.99
N VAL A 364 -8.44 17.16 21.22
CA VAL A 364 -7.47 18.20 21.62
C VAL A 364 -6.80 17.86 22.94
N ASP A 365 -7.57 17.46 23.96
CA ASP A 365 -7.01 17.06 25.26
C ASP A 365 -6.07 15.85 25.11
N ARG A 366 -6.41 14.92 24.21
CA ARG A 366 -5.56 13.77 23.90
C ARG A 366 -4.30 14.17 23.15
N LEU A 367 -4.38 15.10 22.20
CA LEU A 367 -3.24 15.64 21.49
C LEU A 367 -2.31 16.42 22.43
N ARG A 368 -2.84 17.14 23.43
CA ARG A 368 -2.04 17.79 24.49
C ARG A 368 -1.26 16.76 25.31
N GLN A 369 -1.88 15.64 25.69
CA GLN A 369 -1.16 14.54 26.33
C GLN A 369 -0.08 13.95 25.43
N TYR A 370 -0.32 13.86 24.11
CA TYR A 370 0.69 13.40 23.16
C TYR A 370 1.86 14.36 23.02
N VAL A 371 1.65 15.68 23.17
CA VAL A 371 2.76 16.65 23.25
C VAL A 371 3.68 16.30 24.42
N HIS A 372 3.13 16.04 25.62
CA HIS A 372 3.95 15.61 26.76
C HIS A 372 4.69 14.28 26.52
N TYR A 373 4.06 13.31 25.84
CA TYR A 373 4.75 12.08 25.45
C TYR A 373 5.91 12.36 24.48
N ILE A 374 5.70 13.22 23.48
CA ILE A 374 6.72 13.57 22.49
C ILE A 374 7.87 14.37 23.13
N GLU A 375 7.57 15.28 24.05
CA GLU A 375 8.56 16.03 24.84
C GLU A 375 9.40 15.08 25.68
N GLU A 376 8.78 14.12 26.38
CA GLU A 376 9.50 13.12 27.16
C GLU A 376 10.33 12.19 26.28
N ILE A 377 9.78 11.69 25.16
CA ILE A 377 10.52 10.86 24.20
C ILE A 377 11.74 11.62 23.66
N SER A 378 11.57 12.89 23.28
CA SER A 378 12.67 13.70 22.75
C SER A 378 13.75 13.91 23.81
N SER A 379 13.35 14.26 25.04
CA SER A 379 14.26 14.41 26.17
C SER A 379 15.04 13.12 26.47
N VAL A 380 14.37 11.96 26.44
CA VAL A 380 15.01 10.66 26.65
C VAL A 380 15.96 10.29 25.51
N LEU A 381 15.58 10.55 24.26
CA LEU A 381 16.46 10.33 23.11
C LEU A 381 17.70 11.24 23.17
N ASP A 382 17.55 12.50 23.58
CA ASP A 382 18.67 13.41 23.82
C ASP A 382 19.58 12.90 24.96
N GLN A 383 18.99 12.38 26.04
CA GLN A 383 19.74 11.71 27.12
C GLN A 383 20.54 10.50 26.61
N ILE A 384 19.93 9.63 25.79
CA ILE A 384 20.62 8.48 25.18
C ILE A 384 21.74 8.96 24.26
N ALA A 385 21.52 10.02 23.47
CA ALA A 385 22.51 10.56 22.53
C ALA A 385 23.78 11.08 23.22
N VAL A 386 23.64 11.62 24.43
CA VAL A 386 24.79 12.03 25.27
C VAL A 386 25.30 10.92 26.19
N GLY A 387 24.77 9.70 26.06
CA GLY A 387 25.23 8.51 26.77
C GLY A 387 24.56 8.27 28.13
N ASN A 388 23.54 9.02 28.51
CA ASN A 388 22.79 8.77 29.74
C ASN A 388 21.72 7.69 29.55
N LEU A 389 21.98 6.48 30.07
CA LEU A 389 21.05 5.34 30.02
C LEU A 389 20.27 5.15 31.34
N SER A 390 20.47 6.03 32.33
CA SER A 390 19.83 5.97 33.65
C SER A 390 18.52 6.76 33.73
N PHE A 391 17.82 6.94 32.61
CA PHE A 391 16.54 7.66 32.56
C PHE A 391 15.35 6.81 33.03
N GLU A 392 14.27 7.47 33.45
CA GLU A 392 12.97 6.88 33.78
C GLU A 392 11.84 7.61 33.03
N LEU A 393 10.86 6.86 32.54
CA LEU A 393 9.69 7.37 31.84
C LEU A 393 8.56 7.62 32.85
N GLN A 394 8.22 8.89 33.07
CA GLN A 394 7.31 9.38 34.11
C GLN A 394 5.83 9.22 33.71
N TYR A 395 5.51 9.32 32.42
CA TYR A 395 4.12 9.21 31.97
C TYR A 395 3.70 7.77 31.64
N ASP A 396 2.40 7.50 31.82
CA ASP A 396 1.76 6.26 31.38
C ASP A 396 1.26 6.42 29.93
N TYR A 397 1.99 5.83 28.99
CA TYR A 397 1.71 5.95 27.56
C TYR A 397 0.59 5.01 27.17
N VAL A 398 -0.51 5.55 26.65
CA VAL A 398 -1.70 4.76 26.28
C VAL A 398 -1.84 4.67 24.75
N GLY A 399 -2.23 3.50 24.24
CA GLY A 399 -2.40 3.24 22.80
C GLY A 399 -1.06 2.96 22.11
N GLU A 400 -0.89 3.45 20.88
CA GLU A 400 0.32 3.20 20.08
C GLU A 400 1.61 3.71 20.73
N PHE A 401 1.55 4.79 21.52
CA PHE A 401 2.71 5.29 22.26
C PHE A 401 3.25 4.27 23.28
N SER A 402 2.41 3.40 23.85
CA SER A 402 2.87 2.33 24.77
C SER A 402 3.97 1.46 24.16
N LYS A 403 3.89 1.20 22.84
CA LYS A 403 4.92 0.45 22.10
C LYS A 403 6.25 1.21 22.04
N ILE A 404 6.20 2.54 21.95
CA ILE A 404 7.40 3.40 21.98
C ILE A 404 8.04 3.36 23.37
N LYS A 405 7.25 3.47 24.45
CA LYS A 405 7.73 3.31 25.83
C LYS A 405 8.46 1.99 26.01
N ASN A 406 7.83 0.88 25.65
CA ASN A 406 8.44 -0.45 25.72
C ASN A 406 9.72 -0.55 24.86
N SER A 407 9.74 0.11 23.69
CA SER A 407 10.93 0.12 22.83
C SER A 407 12.08 0.92 23.45
N LEU A 408 11.81 2.08 24.07
CA LEU A 408 12.80 2.87 24.79
C LEU A 408 13.36 2.14 26.01
N GLU A 409 12.51 1.47 26.79
CA GLU A 409 12.94 0.63 27.92
C GLU A 409 13.78 -0.57 27.46
N ASN A 410 13.42 -1.18 26.33
CA ASN A 410 14.19 -2.27 25.73
C ASN A 410 15.54 -1.77 25.20
N ILE A 411 15.60 -0.59 24.57
CA ILE A 411 16.85 0.07 24.15
C ILE A 411 17.75 0.30 25.37
N LYS A 412 17.22 0.89 26.46
CA LYS A 412 17.94 1.08 27.72
C LYS A 412 18.54 -0.25 28.21
N THR A 413 17.72 -1.30 28.28
CA THR A 413 18.13 -2.61 28.80
C THR A 413 19.20 -3.25 27.93
N THR A 414 19.01 -3.25 26.61
CA THR A 414 19.93 -3.86 25.65
C THR A 414 21.25 -3.12 25.57
N LEU A 415 21.24 -1.78 25.49
CA LEU A 415 22.46 -0.99 25.47
C LEU A 415 23.22 -1.10 26.79
N THR A 416 22.54 -1.08 27.93
CA THR A 416 23.16 -1.28 29.24
C THR A 416 23.87 -2.64 29.31
N LYS A 417 23.20 -3.72 28.91
CA LYS A 417 23.81 -5.07 28.86
C LYS A 417 25.00 -5.14 27.90
N LEU A 418 24.88 -4.53 26.73
CA LEU A 418 25.95 -4.51 25.72
C LEU A 418 27.19 -3.77 26.24
N PHE A 419 27.01 -2.59 26.82
CA PHE A 419 28.11 -1.81 27.38
C PHE A 419 28.74 -2.50 28.60
N MET A 420 27.94 -3.08 29.50
CA MET A 420 28.47 -3.91 30.59
C MET A 420 29.28 -5.09 30.06
N GLY A 421 28.80 -5.80 29.04
CA GLY A 421 29.54 -6.90 28.42
C GLY A 421 30.86 -6.46 27.78
N ILE A 422 30.91 -5.28 27.16
CA ILE A 422 32.15 -4.70 26.63
C ILE A 422 33.10 -4.34 27.78
N TYR A 423 32.59 -3.74 28.86
CA TYR A 423 33.40 -3.38 30.03
C TYR A 423 34.03 -4.62 30.68
N GLU A 424 33.24 -5.67 30.93
CA GLU A 424 33.73 -6.94 31.48
C GLU A 424 34.76 -7.61 30.56
N SER A 425 34.50 -7.61 29.24
CA SER A 425 35.45 -8.16 28.25
C SER A 425 36.76 -7.37 28.23
N ALA A 426 36.70 -6.04 28.28
CA ALA A 426 37.88 -5.19 28.34
C ALA A 426 38.66 -5.39 29.66
N GLU A 427 37.98 -5.55 30.80
CA GLU A 427 38.61 -5.90 32.06
C GLU A 427 39.35 -7.24 31.99
N GLN A 428 38.73 -8.25 31.37
CA GLN A 428 39.38 -9.55 31.15
C GLN A 428 40.60 -9.44 30.22
N VAL A 429 40.53 -8.64 29.15
CA VAL A 429 41.67 -8.40 28.26
C VAL A 429 42.78 -7.66 28.99
N ALA A 430 42.48 -6.63 29.79
CA ALA A 430 43.47 -5.90 30.58
C ALA A 430 44.20 -6.83 31.56
N SER A 431 43.44 -7.60 32.35
CA SER A 431 43.97 -8.57 33.30
C SER A 431 44.80 -9.65 32.61
N GLY A 432 44.27 -10.25 31.53
CA GLY A 432 44.98 -11.26 30.75
C GLY A 432 46.27 -10.73 30.13
N SER A 433 46.26 -9.51 29.61
CA SER A 433 47.45 -8.86 29.06
C SER A 433 48.49 -8.60 30.13
N HIS A 434 48.10 -8.16 31.33
CA HIS A 434 49.03 -7.99 32.45
C HIS A 434 49.68 -9.32 32.87
N GLN A 435 48.93 -10.43 32.84
CA GLN A 435 49.49 -11.76 33.10
C GLN A 435 50.45 -12.20 32.00
N VAL A 436 50.11 -12.00 30.72
CA VAL A 436 50.98 -12.34 29.59
C VAL A 436 52.25 -11.50 29.61
N ALA A 437 52.17 -10.21 29.92
CA ALA A 437 53.35 -9.34 30.07
C ALA A 437 54.29 -9.87 31.15
N GLY A 438 53.76 -10.15 32.35
CA GLY A 438 54.56 -10.70 33.45
C GLY A 438 55.18 -12.06 33.12
N ALA A 439 54.43 -12.95 32.48
CA ALA A 439 54.93 -14.26 32.04
C ALA A 439 56.02 -14.13 30.97
N SER A 440 55.84 -13.21 30.01
CA SER A 440 56.80 -12.96 28.94
C SER A 440 58.11 -12.40 29.51
N GLN A 441 58.04 -11.50 30.49
CA GLN A 441 59.21 -10.93 31.15
C GLN A 441 59.95 -11.95 32.01
N ALA A 442 59.22 -12.84 32.69
CA ALA A 442 59.82 -14.00 33.37
C ALA A 442 60.50 -14.96 32.39
N LEU A 443 59.93 -15.16 31.19
CA LEU A 443 60.53 -15.98 30.14
C LEU A 443 61.78 -15.31 29.55
N ALA A 444 61.80 -13.99 29.36
CA ALA A 444 62.99 -13.25 28.94
C ALA A 444 64.12 -13.38 29.98
N GLN A 445 63.80 -13.23 31.27
CA GLN A 445 64.75 -13.44 32.36
C GLN A 445 65.29 -14.88 32.37
N GLY A 446 64.41 -15.87 32.23
CA GLY A 446 64.80 -17.28 32.12
C GLY A 446 65.67 -17.56 30.90
N ALA A 447 65.39 -16.93 29.76
CA ALA A 447 66.22 -17.03 28.56
C ALA A 447 67.61 -16.42 28.79
N ALA A 448 67.73 -15.30 29.50
CA ALA A 448 69.01 -14.71 29.86
C ALA A 448 69.83 -15.63 30.79
N GLU A 449 69.20 -16.25 31.78
CA GLU A 449 69.83 -17.24 32.67
C GLU A 449 70.26 -18.50 31.90
N GLN A 450 69.45 -18.97 30.95
CA GLN A 450 69.80 -20.06 30.05
C GLN A 450 70.98 -19.71 29.16
N ALA A 451 71.06 -18.48 28.64
CA ALA A 451 72.19 -18.02 27.82
C ALA A 451 73.49 -18.10 28.62
N SER A 452 73.50 -17.61 29.86
CA SER A 452 74.68 -17.74 30.75
C SER A 452 75.06 -19.21 30.99
N SER A 453 74.09 -20.09 31.18
CA SER A 453 74.34 -21.52 31.39
C SER A 453 74.91 -22.19 30.13
N ILE A 454 74.48 -21.74 28.94
CA ILE A 454 74.98 -22.21 27.65
C ILE A 454 76.42 -21.75 27.42
N GLU A 455 76.78 -20.52 27.79
CA GLU A 455 78.17 -20.04 27.73
C GLU A 455 79.10 -20.89 28.59
N GLU A 456 78.70 -21.21 29.83
CA GLU A 456 79.47 -22.07 30.73
C GLU A 456 79.56 -23.52 30.22
N LEU A 457 78.46 -24.04 29.66
CA LEU A 457 78.44 -25.36 29.02
C LEU A 457 79.38 -25.42 27.82
N SER A 458 79.38 -24.39 26.97
CA SER A 458 80.26 -24.29 25.81
C SER A 458 81.74 -24.24 26.23
N ALA A 459 82.06 -23.48 27.27
CA ALA A 459 83.40 -23.48 27.87
C ALA A 459 83.82 -24.88 28.37
N SER A 460 82.92 -25.57 29.06
CA SER A 460 83.15 -26.94 29.55
C SER A 460 83.36 -27.93 28.40
N ILE A 461 82.59 -27.80 27.31
CA ILE A 461 82.73 -28.63 26.11
C ILE A 461 84.09 -28.39 25.43
N MET A 462 84.54 -27.14 25.32
CA MET A 462 85.86 -26.82 24.77
C MET A 462 86.99 -27.41 25.62
N GLU A 463 86.87 -27.36 26.95
CA GLU A 463 87.83 -27.98 27.86
C GLU A 463 87.87 -29.50 27.68
N ILE A 464 86.72 -30.16 27.66
CA ILE A 464 86.61 -31.61 27.44
C ILE A 464 87.18 -32.00 26.07
N SER A 465 86.89 -31.23 25.01
CA SER A 465 87.45 -31.45 23.67
C SER A 465 88.98 -31.38 23.68
N GLY A 466 89.54 -30.38 24.37
CA GLY A 466 90.98 -30.26 24.59
C GLY A 466 91.56 -31.49 25.31
N GLN A 467 90.88 -31.96 26.35
CA GLN A 467 91.33 -33.11 27.14
C GLN A 467 91.25 -34.44 26.36
N VAL A 468 90.24 -34.61 25.49
CA VAL A 468 90.13 -35.77 24.60
C VAL A 468 91.26 -35.78 23.57
N ASN A 469 91.58 -34.62 22.98
CA ASN A 469 92.72 -34.50 22.06
C ASN A 469 94.05 -34.81 22.76
N LEU A 470 94.24 -34.32 23.99
CA LEU A 470 95.42 -34.64 24.79
C LEU A 470 95.51 -36.13 25.12
N THR A 471 94.37 -36.76 25.44
CA THR A 471 94.28 -38.20 25.71
C THR A 471 94.65 -39.01 24.47
N ALA A 472 94.15 -38.64 23.29
CA ALA A 472 94.51 -39.29 22.02
C ALA A 472 96.02 -39.18 21.73
N ALA A 473 96.64 -38.01 21.96
CA ALA A 473 98.07 -37.79 21.78
C ALA A 473 98.93 -38.58 22.78
N ASN A 474 98.52 -38.61 24.06
CA ASN A 474 99.19 -39.39 25.09
C ASN A 474 99.11 -40.90 24.80
N SER A 475 97.96 -41.39 24.33
CA SER A 475 97.79 -42.78 23.90
C SER A 475 98.70 -43.12 22.71
N ALA A 476 98.78 -42.24 21.70
CA ALA A 476 99.72 -42.45 20.59
C ALA A 476 101.18 -42.57 21.07
N THR A 477 101.58 -41.71 22.00
CA THR A 477 102.92 -41.73 22.62
C THR A 477 103.15 -43.01 23.44
N ALA A 478 102.18 -43.43 24.24
CA ALA A 478 102.24 -44.65 25.04
C ALA A 478 102.34 -45.92 24.16
N SER A 479 101.59 -45.96 23.06
CA SER A 479 101.64 -47.05 22.08
C SER A 479 103.04 -47.16 21.45
N GLN A 480 103.64 -46.04 21.07
CA GLN A 480 105.01 -46.01 20.57
C GLN A 480 106.03 -46.51 21.61
N LEU A 481 105.87 -46.10 22.87
CA LEU A 481 106.77 -46.52 23.95
C LEU A 481 106.65 -48.02 24.26
N ALA A 482 105.44 -48.55 24.27
CA ALA A 482 105.15 -49.98 24.44
C ALA A 482 105.72 -50.81 23.28
N GLY A 483 105.57 -50.35 22.03
CA GLY A 483 106.17 -51.00 20.86
C GLY A 483 107.70 -51.04 20.91
N ARG A 484 108.34 -49.94 21.36
CA ARG A 484 109.79 -49.93 21.61
C ARG A 484 110.20 -50.92 22.70
N ALA A 485 109.49 -50.94 23.84
CA ALA A 485 109.77 -51.87 24.92
C ALA A 485 109.62 -53.34 24.46
N SER A 486 108.60 -53.66 23.67
CA SER A 486 108.41 -54.98 23.06
C SER A 486 109.61 -55.39 22.20
N THR A 487 110.12 -54.46 21.38
CA THR A 487 111.32 -54.67 20.54
C THR A 487 112.57 -54.96 21.39
N GLU A 488 112.80 -54.18 22.46
CA GLU A 488 113.95 -54.40 23.36
C GLU A 488 113.85 -55.74 24.12
N ILE A 489 112.65 -56.13 24.54
CA ILE A 489 112.42 -57.43 25.20
C ILE A 489 112.68 -58.58 24.23
N GLN A 490 112.31 -58.43 22.95
CA GLN A 490 112.60 -59.42 21.92
C GLN A 490 114.12 -59.63 21.75
N HIS A 491 114.90 -58.55 21.67
CA HIS A 491 116.37 -58.64 21.66
C HIS A 491 116.95 -59.25 22.96
N GLY A 492 116.36 -58.93 24.11
CA GLY A 492 116.71 -59.55 25.38
C GLY A 492 116.49 -61.07 25.35
N ASN A 493 115.35 -61.52 24.81
CA ASN A 493 115.02 -62.94 24.67
C ASN A 493 115.97 -63.66 23.71
N GLU A 494 116.35 -63.03 22.58
CA GLU A 494 117.38 -63.55 21.67
C GLU A 494 118.73 -63.74 22.38
N SER A 495 119.14 -62.77 23.20
CA SER A 495 120.37 -62.84 24.00
C SER A 495 120.30 -63.96 25.04
N MET A 496 119.14 -64.19 25.64
CA MET A 496 118.93 -65.31 26.57
C MET A 496 119.03 -66.66 25.88
N GLN A 497 118.52 -66.81 24.65
CA GLN A 497 118.70 -68.04 23.86
C GLN A 497 120.18 -68.32 23.59
N GLN A 498 120.96 -67.30 23.26
CA GLN A 498 122.41 -67.43 23.11
C GLN A 498 123.09 -67.85 24.42
N LEU A 499 122.66 -67.31 25.57
CA LEU A 499 123.19 -67.67 26.88
C LEU A 499 122.85 -69.11 27.28
N ILE A 500 121.64 -69.59 26.97
CA ILE A 500 121.25 -71.01 27.16
C ILE A 500 122.20 -71.92 26.36
N ALA A 501 122.44 -71.59 25.08
CA ALA A 501 123.35 -72.35 24.23
C ALA A 501 124.78 -72.40 24.79
N ALA A 502 125.28 -71.27 25.32
CA ALA A 502 126.60 -71.19 25.95
C ALA A 502 126.68 -72.02 27.24
N MET A 503 125.63 -72.01 28.08
CA MET A 503 125.57 -72.85 29.29
C MET A 503 125.54 -74.35 28.96
N ASP A 504 124.81 -74.74 27.92
CA ASP A 504 124.79 -76.14 27.44
C ASP A 504 126.15 -76.57 26.87
N GLU A 505 126.89 -75.66 26.23
CA GLU A 505 128.26 -75.91 25.78
C GLU A 505 129.23 -76.04 26.97
N MET A 506 129.13 -75.16 27.96
CA MET A 506 129.93 -75.24 29.20
C MET A 506 129.67 -76.54 29.98
N SER A 507 128.42 -76.97 30.04
CA SER A 507 128.03 -78.24 30.69
C SER A 507 128.68 -79.43 29.99
N ARG A 508 128.59 -79.48 28.65
CA ARG A 508 129.25 -80.52 27.83
C ARG A 508 130.78 -80.50 27.99
N SER A 509 131.40 -79.33 27.97
CA SER A 509 132.84 -79.20 28.17
C SER A 509 133.27 -79.67 29.56
N SER A 510 132.46 -79.42 30.60
CA SER A 510 132.75 -79.85 31.97
C SER A 510 132.63 -81.37 32.12
N ASP A 511 131.64 -82.00 31.47
CA ASP A 511 131.49 -83.47 31.42
C ASP A 511 132.69 -84.14 30.73
N GLU A 512 133.16 -83.57 29.61
CA GLU A 512 134.37 -84.05 28.93
C GLU A 512 135.63 -83.91 29.80
N ILE A 513 135.80 -82.79 30.51
CA ILE A 513 136.89 -82.65 31.49
C ILE A 513 136.76 -83.71 32.58
N GLY A 514 135.55 -83.98 33.09
CA GLY A 514 135.29 -85.04 34.05
C GLY A 514 135.76 -86.43 33.58
N LYS A 515 135.51 -86.80 32.31
CA LYS A 515 136.00 -88.05 31.69
C LYS A 515 137.53 -88.10 31.60
N ILE A 516 138.16 -86.97 31.27
CA ILE A 516 139.63 -86.85 31.21
C ILE A 516 140.22 -87.05 32.61
N ILE A 517 139.69 -86.37 33.63
CA ILE A 517 140.14 -86.50 35.01
C ILE A 517 139.95 -87.93 35.53
N LYS A 518 138.84 -88.59 35.17
CA LYS A 518 138.62 -90.01 35.50
C LYS A 518 139.69 -90.91 34.89
N THR A 519 140.06 -90.66 33.63
CA THR A 519 141.15 -91.37 32.96
C THR A 519 142.49 -91.14 33.66
N ILE A 520 142.78 -89.90 34.09
CA ILE A 520 144.00 -89.58 34.86
C ILE A 520 144.02 -90.32 36.20
N GLN A 521 142.89 -90.39 36.91
CA GLN A 521 142.76 -91.14 38.16
C GLN A 521 143.04 -92.63 37.96
N ASP A 522 142.51 -93.21 36.88
CA ASP A 522 142.72 -94.62 36.54
C ASP A 522 144.20 -94.89 36.15
N ILE A 523 144.86 -93.97 35.43
CA ILE A 523 146.30 -94.02 35.15
C ILE A 523 147.11 -93.96 36.45
N ALA A 524 146.76 -93.05 37.37
CA ALA A 524 147.42 -92.93 38.67
C ALA A 524 147.26 -94.23 39.49
N PHE A 525 146.08 -94.84 39.49
CA PHE A 525 145.83 -96.14 40.13
C PHE A 525 146.68 -97.26 39.51
N GLN A 526 146.72 -97.37 38.17
CA GLN A 526 147.56 -98.35 37.48
C GLN A 526 149.05 -98.14 37.77
N THR A 527 149.50 -96.88 37.79
CA THR A 527 150.89 -96.52 38.13
C THR A 527 151.24 -96.91 39.56
N ASN A 528 150.31 -96.74 40.51
CA ASN A 528 150.47 -97.15 41.90
C ASN A 528 150.62 -98.69 42.03
N ILE A 529 149.86 -99.47 41.26
CA ILE A 529 149.98 -100.94 41.22
C ILE A 529 151.31 -101.38 40.57
N LEU A 530 151.71 -100.76 39.47
CA LEU A 530 153.01 -101.02 38.83
C LEU A 530 154.17 -100.72 39.78
N ALA A 531 154.10 -99.60 40.49
CA ALA A 531 155.10 -99.21 41.49
C ALA A 531 155.13 -100.18 42.67
N LEU A 532 153.98 -100.65 43.15
CA LEU A 532 153.90 -101.70 44.18
C LEU A 532 154.55 -103.01 43.72
N ASN A 533 154.25 -103.45 42.50
CA ASN A 533 154.87 -104.65 41.92
C ASN A 533 156.39 -104.49 41.78
N ALA A 534 156.86 -103.31 41.35
CA ALA A 534 158.28 -102.99 41.27
C ALA A 534 158.96 -102.96 42.66
N ALA A 535 158.30 -102.41 43.68
CA ALA A 535 158.80 -102.40 45.05
C ALA A 535 158.91 -103.82 45.64
N VAL A 536 157.94 -104.70 45.35
CA VAL A 536 157.97 -106.13 45.74
C VAL A 536 159.13 -106.85 45.05
N GLU A 537 159.33 -106.66 43.74
CA GLU A 537 160.42 -107.30 43.01
C GLU A 537 161.80 -106.76 43.44
N ALA A 538 161.89 -105.46 43.78
CA ALA A 538 163.08 -104.86 44.37
C ALA A 538 163.40 -105.43 45.77
N ALA A 539 162.38 -105.70 46.60
CA ALA A 539 162.55 -106.39 47.88
C ALA A 539 163.00 -107.85 47.70
N ARG A 540 162.49 -108.52 46.66
CA ARG A 540 162.86 -109.89 46.29
C ARG A 540 164.31 -110.03 45.80
N ALA A 541 164.86 -108.99 45.18
CA ALA A 541 166.26 -108.90 44.73
C ALA A 541 167.28 -108.56 45.87
N GLY A 542 166.83 -108.39 47.11
CA GLY A 542 167.70 -108.24 48.28
C GLY A 542 168.60 -107.00 48.22
N SER A 543 169.92 -107.16 48.45
CA SER A 543 170.86 -106.04 48.51
C SER A 543 171.07 -105.32 47.17
N ALA A 544 170.85 -106.00 46.03
CA ALA A 544 170.99 -105.42 44.69
C ALA A 544 169.80 -104.53 44.28
N GLY A 545 168.63 -104.73 44.89
CA GLY A 545 167.39 -104.01 44.56
C GLY A 545 167.16 -102.69 45.30
N LYS A 546 168.04 -102.30 46.24
CA LYS A 546 167.83 -101.14 47.12
C LYS A 546 167.61 -99.81 46.37
N GLY A 547 168.35 -99.55 45.30
CA GLY A 547 168.17 -98.34 44.47
C GLY A 547 166.85 -98.34 43.71
N PHE A 548 166.43 -99.51 43.20
CA PHE A 548 165.15 -99.68 42.52
C PHE A 548 163.95 -99.55 43.47
N ALA A 549 164.08 -100.04 44.72
CA ALA A 549 163.04 -99.91 45.73
C ALA A 549 162.72 -98.43 46.05
N VAL A 550 163.75 -97.58 46.16
CA VAL A 550 163.57 -96.13 46.40
C VAL A 550 162.84 -95.47 45.23
N VAL A 551 163.21 -95.79 43.98
CA VAL A 551 162.51 -95.25 42.80
C VAL A 551 161.07 -95.75 42.74
N ALA A 552 160.82 -97.02 43.05
CA ALA A 552 159.47 -97.59 43.09
C ALA A 552 158.59 -96.91 44.16
N ASP A 553 159.12 -96.66 45.37
CA ASP A 553 158.39 -95.93 46.42
C ASP A 553 158.13 -94.47 46.03
N GLU A 554 159.06 -93.79 45.34
CA GLU A 554 158.85 -92.42 44.87
C GLU A 554 157.80 -92.35 43.75
N VAL A 555 157.80 -93.30 42.81
CA VAL A 555 156.76 -93.44 41.77
C VAL A 555 155.40 -93.75 42.41
N ARG A 556 155.36 -94.59 43.44
CA ARG A 556 154.15 -94.90 44.20
C ARG A 556 153.59 -93.66 44.90
N ASN A 557 154.46 -92.88 45.54
CA ASN A 557 154.11 -91.62 46.19
C ASN A 557 153.57 -90.60 45.18
N LEU A 558 154.23 -90.45 44.01
CA LEU A 558 153.78 -89.57 42.93
C LEU A 558 152.42 -90.01 42.35
N ALA A 559 152.21 -91.32 42.18
CA ALA A 559 150.95 -91.89 41.74
C ALA A 559 149.82 -91.64 42.77
N SER A 560 150.10 -91.78 44.07
CA SER A 560 149.15 -91.45 45.14
C SER A 560 148.78 -89.97 45.13
N LYS A 561 149.76 -89.06 45.02
CA LYS A 561 149.52 -87.62 44.91
C LYS A 561 148.75 -87.26 43.64
N SER A 562 149.01 -87.93 42.53
CA SER A 562 148.28 -87.73 41.27
C SER A 562 146.83 -88.20 41.39
N ALA A 563 146.58 -89.32 42.06
CA ALA A 563 145.23 -89.81 42.35
C ALA A 563 144.46 -88.86 43.28
N GLU A 564 145.12 -88.32 44.31
CA GLU A 564 144.54 -87.32 45.22
C GLU A 564 144.22 -86.01 44.49
N ALA A 565 145.14 -85.50 43.67
CA ALA A 565 144.91 -84.30 42.85
C ALA A 565 143.80 -84.50 41.81
N ALA A 566 143.74 -85.67 41.17
CA ALA A 566 142.65 -86.03 40.25
C ALA A 566 141.31 -86.08 41.00
N ALA A 567 141.25 -86.71 42.18
CA ALA A 567 140.04 -86.77 43.00
C ALA A 567 139.55 -85.36 43.43
N ASN A 568 140.45 -84.50 43.88
CA ASN A 568 140.11 -83.10 44.20
C ASN A 568 139.59 -82.34 42.96
N THR A 569 140.18 -82.59 41.79
CA THR A 569 139.72 -81.98 40.53
C THR A 569 138.34 -82.53 40.13
N THR A 570 138.07 -83.82 40.33
CA THR A 570 136.73 -84.41 40.12
C THR A 570 135.69 -83.66 40.94
N THR A 571 135.93 -83.43 42.23
CA THR A 571 135.00 -82.67 43.08
C THR A 571 134.80 -81.23 42.57
N LEU A 572 135.86 -80.55 42.11
CA LEU A 572 135.73 -79.20 41.53
C LEU A 572 134.92 -79.20 40.22
N ILE A 573 135.08 -80.22 39.38
CA ILE A 573 134.32 -80.37 38.13
C ILE A 573 132.85 -80.72 38.41
N GLU A 574 132.58 -81.63 39.35
CA GLU A 574 131.21 -81.93 39.80
C GLU A 574 130.50 -80.67 40.33
N ASN A 575 131.21 -79.88 41.15
CA ASN A 575 130.70 -78.59 41.62
C ASN A 575 130.47 -77.59 40.48
N SER A 576 131.33 -77.59 39.46
CA SER A 576 131.19 -76.73 38.28
C SER A 576 129.99 -77.14 37.42
N ILE A 577 129.79 -78.45 37.18
CA ILE A 577 128.61 -78.98 36.48
C ILE A 577 127.33 -78.60 37.22
N SER A 578 127.31 -78.78 38.54
CA SER A 578 126.17 -78.38 39.38
C SER A 578 125.88 -76.87 39.29
N SER A 579 126.92 -76.04 39.31
CA SER A 579 126.81 -74.58 39.18
C SER A 579 126.30 -74.17 37.80
N VAL A 580 126.78 -74.79 36.72
CA VAL A 580 126.29 -74.55 35.36
C VAL A 580 124.84 -74.99 35.23
N ALA A 581 124.45 -76.16 35.74
CA ALA A 581 123.06 -76.63 35.71
C ALA A 581 122.11 -75.68 36.44
N ASN A 582 122.52 -75.16 37.60
CA ASN A 582 121.76 -74.12 38.31
C ASN A 582 121.69 -72.82 37.50
N GLY A 583 122.79 -72.43 36.84
CA GLY A 583 122.84 -71.29 35.92
C GLY A 583 121.85 -71.45 34.76
N THR A 584 121.85 -72.60 34.08
CA THR A 584 120.90 -72.92 33.00
C THR A 584 119.46 -72.79 33.47
N LYS A 585 119.13 -73.29 34.67
CA LYS A 585 117.78 -73.16 35.24
C LYS A 585 117.39 -71.69 35.43
N ILE A 586 118.25 -70.87 36.03
CA ILE A 586 117.98 -69.43 36.25
C ILE A 586 117.78 -68.71 34.91
N VAL A 587 118.60 -69.03 33.91
CA VAL A 587 118.52 -68.44 32.57
C VAL A 587 117.20 -68.83 31.87
N GLN A 588 116.77 -70.09 31.99
CA GLN A 588 115.47 -70.55 31.46
C GLN A 588 114.28 -69.85 32.13
N GLU A 589 114.28 -69.75 33.47
CA GLU A 589 113.23 -69.03 34.22
C GLU A 589 113.19 -67.54 33.84
N THR A 590 114.36 -66.93 33.62
CA THR A 590 114.47 -65.53 33.17
C THR A 590 113.95 -65.35 31.74
N ALA A 591 114.27 -66.26 30.81
CA ALA A 591 113.74 -66.24 29.44
C ALA A 591 112.21 -66.40 29.41
N GLN A 592 111.65 -67.30 30.23
CA GLN A 592 110.21 -67.44 30.39
C GLN A 592 109.57 -66.16 30.93
N SER A 593 110.20 -65.51 31.91
CA SER A 593 109.74 -64.23 32.45
C SER A 593 109.73 -63.13 31.38
N LEU A 594 110.77 -63.02 30.55
CA LEU A 594 110.80 -62.06 29.44
C LEU A 594 109.69 -62.30 28.42
N ASN A 595 109.36 -63.56 28.10
CA ASN A 595 108.21 -63.88 27.23
C ASN A 595 106.88 -63.39 27.81
N LEU A 596 106.67 -63.52 29.13
CA LEU A 596 105.46 -63.00 29.80
C LEU A 596 105.41 -61.46 29.77
N VAL A 597 106.55 -60.78 29.92
CA VAL A 597 106.62 -59.32 29.81
C VAL A 597 106.35 -58.88 28.36
N MET A 598 106.85 -59.60 27.36
CA MET A 598 106.55 -59.36 25.94
C MET A 598 105.05 -59.47 25.65
N GLU A 599 104.40 -60.53 26.11
CA GLU A 599 102.95 -60.71 25.95
C GLU A 599 102.17 -59.56 26.63
N SER A 600 102.61 -59.15 27.82
CA SER A 600 102.02 -58.02 28.55
C SER A 600 102.18 -56.70 27.80
N ALA A 601 103.36 -56.42 27.24
CA ALA A 601 103.62 -55.23 26.43
C ALA A 601 102.76 -55.18 25.16
N GLN A 602 102.53 -56.33 24.52
CA GLN A 602 101.63 -56.43 23.38
C GLN A 602 100.16 -56.15 23.77
N LYS A 603 99.70 -56.71 24.90
CA LYS A 603 98.36 -56.39 25.44
C LYS A 603 98.21 -54.92 25.78
N THR A 604 99.24 -54.29 26.36
CA THR A 604 99.26 -52.84 26.61
C THR A 604 99.13 -52.05 25.32
N THR A 605 99.87 -52.42 24.27
CA THR A 605 99.80 -51.76 22.96
C THR A 605 98.38 -51.81 22.38
N ASN A 606 97.73 -52.99 22.44
CA ASN A 606 96.36 -53.17 21.95
C ASN A 606 95.34 -52.32 22.73
N LEU A 607 95.42 -52.31 24.07
CA LEU A 607 94.52 -51.50 24.91
C LEU A 607 94.69 -50.00 24.65
N VAL A 608 95.93 -49.55 24.44
CA VAL A 608 96.21 -48.14 24.15
C VAL A 608 95.68 -47.73 22.78
N ASP A 609 95.71 -48.64 21.79
CA ASP A 609 95.11 -48.40 20.47
C ASP A 609 93.57 -48.29 20.57
N GLU A 610 92.92 -49.13 21.39
CA GLU A 610 91.49 -49.01 21.69
C GLU A 610 91.16 -47.67 22.36
N ILE A 611 91.97 -47.19 23.30
CA ILE A 611 91.80 -45.85 23.92
C ILE A 611 91.95 -44.76 22.85
N SER A 612 92.93 -44.85 21.95
CA SER A 612 93.11 -43.87 20.87
C SER A 612 91.90 -43.82 19.94
N LYS A 613 91.33 -44.99 19.59
CA LYS A 613 90.13 -45.09 18.77
C LYS A 613 88.90 -44.50 19.49
N ALA A 614 88.68 -44.87 20.75
CA ALA A 614 87.58 -44.34 21.56
C ALA A 614 87.68 -42.82 21.72
N SER A 615 88.89 -42.28 21.90
CA SER A 615 89.13 -40.83 22.00
C SER A 615 88.75 -40.10 20.70
N ARG A 616 89.02 -40.68 19.52
CA ARG A 616 88.60 -40.10 18.23
C ARG A 616 87.07 -40.11 18.08
N GLU A 617 86.40 -41.17 18.50
CA GLU A 617 84.93 -41.24 18.50
C GLU A 617 84.30 -40.24 19.48
N GLN A 618 84.92 -40.04 20.65
CA GLN A 618 84.51 -39.00 21.60
C GLN A 618 84.67 -37.60 21.02
N ALA A 619 85.76 -37.31 20.30
CA ALA A 619 85.95 -36.01 19.65
C ALA A 619 84.84 -35.70 18.64
N LEU A 620 84.46 -36.69 17.82
CA LEU A 620 83.33 -36.55 16.87
C LEU A 620 81.99 -36.35 17.60
N SER A 621 81.78 -37.04 18.72
CA SER A 621 80.56 -36.88 19.53
C SER A 621 80.50 -35.47 20.16
N ILE A 622 81.64 -34.94 20.59
CA ILE A 622 81.76 -33.59 21.13
C ILE A 622 81.45 -32.53 20.06
N GLU A 623 81.87 -32.73 18.82
CA GLU A 623 81.51 -31.83 17.69
C GLU A 623 80.00 -31.77 17.46
N GLN A 624 79.31 -32.93 17.55
CA GLN A 624 77.85 -32.98 17.47
C GLN A 624 77.17 -32.29 18.66
N VAL A 625 77.67 -32.51 19.87
CA VAL A 625 77.16 -31.82 21.08
C VAL A 625 77.33 -30.31 20.94
N THR A 626 78.49 -29.85 20.45
CA THR A 626 78.77 -28.43 20.20
C THR A 626 77.74 -27.83 19.24
N THR A 627 77.49 -28.51 18.11
CA THR A 627 76.47 -28.08 17.14
C THR A 627 75.07 -28.02 17.78
N GLY A 628 74.73 -28.98 18.64
CA GLY A 628 73.46 -28.99 19.37
C GLY A 628 73.34 -27.82 20.35
N VAL A 629 74.43 -27.47 21.05
CA VAL A 629 74.48 -26.30 21.96
C VAL A 629 74.30 -24.99 21.18
N ASP A 630 74.92 -24.85 20.01
CA ASP A 630 74.73 -23.68 19.14
C ASP A 630 73.26 -23.52 18.70
N GLN A 631 72.57 -24.62 18.38
CA GLN A 631 71.14 -24.60 18.05
C GLN A 631 70.28 -24.18 19.25
N ILE A 632 70.57 -24.69 20.45
CA ILE A 632 69.87 -24.29 21.67
C ILE A 632 70.10 -22.79 21.93
N SER A 633 71.31 -22.30 21.73
CA SER A 633 71.65 -20.87 21.87
C SER A 633 70.79 -19.98 20.97
N ALA A 634 70.60 -20.38 19.70
CA ALA A 634 69.73 -19.65 18.77
C ALA A 634 68.26 -19.63 19.22
N VAL A 635 67.76 -20.74 19.79
CA VAL A 635 66.41 -20.80 20.37
C VAL A 635 66.28 -19.90 21.59
N VAL A 636 67.28 -19.88 22.47
CA VAL A 636 67.30 -19.00 23.65
C VAL A 636 67.26 -17.52 23.25
N GLN A 637 68.03 -17.10 22.24
CA GLN A 637 67.94 -15.75 21.68
C GLN A 637 66.55 -15.43 21.12
N THR A 638 65.96 -16.38 20.40
CA THR A 638 64.61 -16.22 19.85
C THR A 638 63.57 -16.09 20.94
N ASN A 639 63.66 -16.90 22.01
CA ASN A 639 62.78 -16.80 23.16
C ASN A 639 62.90 -15.44 23.83
N SER A 640 64.12 -14.92 24.05
CA SER A 640 64.32 -13.60 24.63
C SER A 640 63.67 -12.50 23.79
N ALA A 641 63.91 -12.49 22.48
CA ALA A 641 63.35 -11.48 21.57
C ALA A 641 61.82 -11.56 21.50
N THR A 642 61.27 -12.77 21.39
CA THR A 642 59.82 -12.99 21.31
C THR A 642 59.13 -12.63 22.63
N SER A 643 59.78 -12.89 23.76
CA SER A 643 59.31 -12.50 25.08
C SER A 643 59.23 -10.98 25.26
N GLU A 644 60.25 -10.25 24.82
CA GLU A 644 60.23 -8.78 24.87
C GLU A 644 59.12 -8.21 23.99
N GLU A 645 58.96 -8.72 22.78
CA GLU A 645 57.88 -8.32 21.86
C GLU A 645 56.49 -8.65 22.41
N SER A 646 56.34 -9.82 23.06
CA SER A 646 55.08 -10.24 23.70
C SER A 646 54.74 -9.38 24.90
N ALA A 647 55.72 -8.97 25.69
CA ALA A 647 55.53 -8.05 26.80
C ALA A 647 55.05 -6.67 26.28
N ALA A 648 55.72 -6.11 25.27
CA ALA A 648 55.34 -4.84 24.66
C ALA A 648 53.94 -4.87 24.05
N SER A 649 53.61 -5.94 23.31
CA SER A 649 52.27 -6.12 22.72
C SER A 649 51.19 -6.23 23.80
N SER A 650 51.51 -6.87 24.93
CA SER A 650 50.59 -7.00 26.05
C SER A 650 50.37 -5.68 26.78
N GLU A 651 51.41 -4.85 26.94
CA GLU A 651 51.26 -3.48 27.45
C GLU A 651 50.36 -2.63 26.54
N GLU A 652 50.50 -2.75 25.22
CA GLU A 652 49.63 -2.09 24.26
C GLU A 652 48.19 -2.57 24.37
N LEU A 653 47.94 -3.88 24.43
CA LEU A 653 46.61 -4.46 24.61
C LEU A 653 45.96 -3.98 25.92
N ASN A 654 46.73 -3.92 27.00
CA ASN A 654 46.27 -3.38 28.27
C ASN A 654 45.87 -1.90 28.14
N SER A 655 46.66 -1.09 27.43
CA SER A 655 46.34 0.31 27.15
C SER A 655 45.06 0.46 26.31
N GLN A 656 44.89 -0.37 25.28
CA GLN A 656 43.69 -0.38 24.43
C GLN A 656 42.45 -0.82 25.22
N ALA A 657 42.58 -1.85 26.07
CA ALA A 657 41.51 -2.31 26.94
C ALA A 657 41.09 -1.22 27.95
N GLN A 658 42.06 -0.52 28.54
CA GLN A 658 41.78 0.61 29.44
C GLN A 658 41.08 1.76 28.69
N THR A 659 41.49 2.05 27.45
CA THR A 659 40.83 3.04 26.59
C THR A 659 39.38 2.64 26.29
N LEU A 660 39.13 1.37 25.99
CA LEU A 660 37.78 0.83 25.79
C LEU A 660 36.93 0.99 27.06
N LYS A 661 37.47 0.68 28.24
CA LYS A 661 36.77 0.90 29.52
C LYS A 661 36.39 2.36 29.70
N THR A 662 37.31 3.29 29.49
CA THR A 662 37.03 4.74 29.59
C THR A 662 35.98 5.22 28.57
N LEU A 663 35.97 4.66 27.36
CA LEU A 663 34.95 4.97 26.36
C LEU A 663 33.57 4.46 26.79
N VAL A 664 33.50 3.29 27.42
CA VAL A 664 32.26 2.71 27.93
C VAL A 664 31.77 3.43 29.18
N GLU A 665 32.66 3.85 30.07
CA GLU A 665 32.34 4.62 31.29
C GLU A 665 31.63 5.96 31.00
N ARG A 666 31.82 6.53 29.79
CA ARG A 666 31.05 7.70 29.36
C ARG A 666 29.55 7.43 29.26
N PHE A 667 29.14 6.17 29.07
CA PHE A 667 27.76 5.79 29.08
C PHE A 667 27.31 5.55 30.53
N ASN A 668 26.52 6.47 31.07
CA ASN A 668 25.98 6.39 32.42
C ASN A 668 24.93 5.27 32.45
N THR A 669 25.41 4.04 32.68
CA THR A 669 24.59 2.90 33.03
C THR A 669 24.33 2.95 34.54
N ALA A 670 23.12 2.60 34.99
CA ALA A 670 22.76 2.68 36.40
C ALA A 670 23.68 1.85 37.33
N ALA A 671 24.48 0.94 36.79
CA ALA A 671 25.50 0.18 37.51
C ALA A 671 26.79 0.98 37.81
N SER A 672 27.14 1.99 37.02
CA SER A 672 28.34 2.82 37.24
C SER A 672 28.22 3.74 38.46
N ALA A 673 27.01 4.00 38.98
CA ALA A 673 26.78 4.85 40.14
C ALA A 673 26.99 4.13 41.50
N ASN A 674 27.00 2.79 41.53
CA ASN A 674 27.14 2.01 42.76
C ASN A 674 28.55 1.42 42.98
N GLY A 675 29.53 1.79 42.13
CA GLY A 675 30.90 1.26 42.18
C GLY A 675 31.95 2.23 42.73
N THR A 676 31.57 3.43 43.16
CA THR A 676 32.46 4.44 43.76
C THR A 676 32.04 4.78 45.18
N GLU A 677 32.14 3.80 46.09
CA GLU A 677 32.39 4.02 47.52
C GLU A 677 33.68 3.34 47.94
#